data_AF-A0A1C0ZW18-F1
#
_entry.id   AF-A0A1C0ZW18-F1
#
_cell.length_a   1.000
_cell.length_b   1.000
_cell.length_c   1.000
_cell.angle_alpha   90.00
_cell.angle_beta   90.00
_cell.angle_gamma   90.00
#
_symmetry.space_group_name_H-M   'P 1'
#
loop_
_entity.id
_entity.type
_entity.pdbx_description
1 polymer ?
#
loop_
_entity_poly.entity_id
_entity_poly.type
_entity_poly.pdbx_seq_one_letter_code
_entity_poly.pdbx_strand_id
1 'polypeptide(L)'
;MTRSMVKATESRGSRKETTASHDTNQELGQLPIMRGGIQGIMGLQATIGNRAVAQLMREQTRGSSPQGIRQLQQTGAQAQGGLFVQRLPSFKSEDDAIIYFEEWEEDTLFTEHAREVKQLLQVAKKMGWEDLQERIEYAQSQSEIVAIEKFQSWDLSNSDKLPAALKLLEMAQDKGWDDLENLVIKYVRKSEDTRDEPLMPSDGLLPMQREFLKRWTPVSPIPAQDLKKLVIFGGDTMEGLNWLQVLLQLPIPALTIDQFKLITTYQGDLLTNMPALRRVVDIVQGSPTTEEARGHIEAVKEFNYDISFALEAVAGSSEHADRVRDTNIQQIRETRDKKKQDVWDSHYEEAFKVLTRNEKKEINIASKQAELKKRVENKQRQLSQGKMDAIDEKALDAERDVKLIVGPEAYAKRRNEYLAFFQKVQYHPATIPALTICGQNFKIAEQIIQHVQVAPNLLMFIEHEDTTLQMYNRCLQVLPPATLHAILGLIDCSELLGFAVSEPCLQLLGMLHTDNVPVPHMKQLVHHADLLVYAKPAFAADYSLLLVHYTPDQISNLVKETPDGGQTEIRFLRTLRPKAASAADLLACLRLAKKMRWDQGILTTQIGGRPPGQTALQLTTHMYNQQLTIFDRDTEFKKWINTLCVLMEDENYTVDVGNSYQLSGNNTYERTCNIFDNTGAFLNDFVVHYHPGAVVNAQHPYGSKAHIKPHPGNATTIRIGRDELKDVLKTEIPSKK
;
A
#
# COMPACT_ATOMS: atom_id res chain seq x y z
N MET A 1 58.38 -11.14 49.29
CA MET A 1 58.27 -10.77 47.86
C MET A 1 56.89 -11.16 47.37
N THR A 2 56.11 -10.18 46.88
CA THR A 2 55.06 -10.23 45.82
C THR A 2 54.18 -11.50 45.68
N ARG A 3 52.84 -11.46 45.53
CA ARG A 3 51.83 -10.40 45.37
C ARG A 3 50.41 -11.02 45.41
N SER A 4 49.43 -10.28 45.96
CA SER A 4 47.98 -10.15 45.67
C SER A 4 47.08 -11.41 45.64
N MET A 5 46.09 -11.67 46.52
CA MET A 5 44.90 -10.91 47.01
C MET A 5 43.91 -10.45 45.92
N VAL A 6 42.57 -10.54 46.07
CA VAL A 6 41.62 -11.22 46.99
C VAL A 6 40.22 -11.17 46.34
N LYS A 7 39.39 -12.12 46.78
CA LYS A 7 37.95 -12.42 46.60
C LYS A 7 36.95 -11.25 46.53
N ALA A 8 35.82 -11.54 45.86
CA ALA A 8 34.50 -11.02 46.18
C ALA A 8 33.53 -12.21 46.38
N THR A 9 32.75 -12.19 47.46
CA THR A 9 31.64 -13.11 47.74
C THR A 9 30.52 -12.31 48.40
N GLU A 10 29.31 -12.43 47.84
CA GLU A 10 27.99 -12.65 48.47
C GLU A 10 27.58 -11.78 49.70
N SER A 11 26.32 -11.42 49.99
CA SER A 11 24.96 -11.68 49.48
C SER A 11 23.98 -11.03 50.50
N ARG A 12 22.71 -10.80 50.09
CA ARG A 12 21.48 -10.60 50.91
C ARG A 12 21.21 -9.24 51.62
N GLY A 13 20.19 -8.54 51.12
CA GLY A 13 18.80 -8.61 51.63
C GLY A 13 18.33 -7.68 52.78
N SER A 14 17.20 -6.98 52.52
CA SER A 14 16.05 -6.70 53.43
C SER A 14 15.80 -5.28 53.99
N ARG A 15 14.77 -4.61 53.42
CA ARG A 15 13.50 -4.09 53.99
C ARG A 15 13.43 -3.17 55.25
N LYS A 16 12.45 -2.23 55.19
CA LYS A 16 11.76 -1.38 56.22
C LYS A 16 12.45 -0.06 56.61
N GLU A 17 11.80 1.07 56.95
CA GLU A 17 10.41 1.58 56.98
C GLU A 17 10.49 3.11 57.29
N THR A 18 9.54 3.90 56.78
CA THR A 18 8.95 5.18 57.27
C THR A 18 9.77 6.24 58.04
N THR A 19 9.61 7.50 57.62
CA THR A 19 9.02 8.58 58.45
C THR A 19 8.46 9.71 57.59
N ALA A 20 7.19 10.05 57.82
CA ALA A 20 6.55 11.29 57.40
C ALA A 20 6.57 12.29 58.56
N SER A 21 6.71 13.59 58.27
CA SER A 21 6.00 14.66 58.98
C SER A 21 6.27 16.06 58.41
N HIS A 22 5.15 16.70 58.08
CA HIS A 22 4.79 18.11 58.22
C HIS A 22 5.08 19.17 57.14
N ASP A 23 3.95 19.56 56.54
CA ASP A 23 3.54 20.85 56.01
C ASP A 23 4.14 22.07 56.72
N THR A 24 4.56 23.03 55.92
CA THR A 24 4.37 24.44 56.25
C THR A 24 3.95 25.16 54.99
N ASN A 25 2.66 25.50 54.94
CA ASN A 25 2.10 26.45 53.98
C ASN A 25 2.78 27.81 54.15
N GLN A 26 3.37 28.32 53.07
CA GLN A 26 3.47 29.75 52.83
C GLN A 26 3.01 30.03 51.41
N GLU A 27 1.79 30.54 51.32
CA GLU A 27 1.23 31.20 50.14
C GLU A 27 2.05 32.46 49.83
N LEU A 28 2.62 32.52 48.63
CA LEU A 28 2.87 33.76 47.90
C LEU A 28 2.54 33.48 46.44
N GLY A 29 1.52 34.20 45.95
CA GLY A 29 0.91 33.94 44.66
C GLY A 29 1.74 34.35 43.44
N GLN A 30 1.19 33.92 42.31
CA GLN A 30 1.39 34.37 40.92
C GLN A 30 2.17 33.44 39.97
N LEU A 31 1.44 33.11 38.89
CA LEU A 31 1.77 32.64 37.55
C LEU A 31 1.89 31.11 37.33
N PRO A 32 0.92 30.49 36.61
CA PRO A 32 1.07 29.13 36.11
C PRO A 32 2.05 29.15 34.92
N ILE A 33 3.31 28.88 35.19
CA ILE A 33 4.33 28.66 34.16
C ILE A 33 3.99 27.36 33.44
N MET A 34 3.90 27.43 32.10
CA MET A 34 3.62 26.37 31.13
C MET A 34 4.49 25.10 31.29
N ARG A 35 4.27 24.30 32.33
CA ARG A 35 4.87 22.97 32.50
C ARG A 35 4.01 21.83 31.96
N GLY A 36 2.79 22.11 31.49
CA GLY A 36 1.82 21.09 31.05
C GLY A 36 2.07 20.49 29.66
N GLY A 37 2.84 21.14 28.77
CA GLY A 37 2.98 20.68 27.38
C GLY A 37 3.76 19.38 27.23
N ILE A 38 4.94 19.26 27.85
CA ILE A 38 5.85 18.13 27.63
C ILE A 38 5.37 16.87 28.37
N GLN A 39 4.90 17.00 29.61
CA GLN A 39 4.37 15.86 30.38
C GLN A 39 3.01 15.36 29.85
N GLY A 40 2.13 16.27 29.40
CA GLY A 40 0.87 15.87 28.76
C GLY A 40 1.09 15.12 27.46
N ILE A 41 2.07 15.55 26.65
CA ILE A 41 2.37 14.93 25.35
C ILE A 41 3.10 13.58 25.50
N MET A 42 4.02 13.43 26.46
CA MET A 42 4.64 12.12 26.77
C MET A 42 3.65 11.14 27.42
N GLY A 43 2.65 11.63 28.17
CA GLY A 43 1.55 10.83 28.69
C GLY A 43 0.71 10.17 27.58
N LEU A 44 0.54 10.85 26.44
CA LEU A 44 -0.22 10.32 25.29
C LEU A 44 0.42 9.07 24.64
N GLN A 45 1.75 8.92 24.67
CA GLN A 45 2.44 7.71 24.16
C GLN A 45 2.08 6.45 24.95
N ALA A 46 1.88 6.57 26.27
CA ALA A 46 1.55 5.45 27.13
C ALA A 46 0.11 4.95 26.95
N THR A 47 -0.81 5.85 26.58
CA THR A 47 -2.25 5.53 26.46
C THR A 47 -2.61 5.00 25.06
N ILE A 48 -1.94 5.48 24.01
CA ILE A 48 -2.19 5.06 22.61
C ILE A 48 -1.41 3.78 22.25
N GLY A 49 -0.14 3.66 22.67
CA GLY A 49 0.70 2.48 22.38
C GLY A 49 0.17 1.17 22.96
N ASN A 50 -0.49 1.23 24.13
CA ASN A 50 -1.08 0.06 24.78
C ASN A 50 -2.40 -0.42 24.13
N ARG A 51 -3.07 0.41 23.32
CA ARG A 51 -4.30 0.04 22.60
C ARG A 51 -4.06 -0.57 21.23
N ALA A 52 -3.03 -0.12 20.50
CA ALA A 52 -2.65 -0.73 19.22
C ALA A 52 -2.28 -2.21 19.38
N VAL A 53 -1.60 -2.57 20.47
CA VAL A 53 -1.28 -3.96 20.83
C VAL A 53 -2.54 -4.75 21.24
N ALA A 54 -3.49 -4.12 21.94
CA ALA A 54 -4.74 -4.79 22.37
C ALA A 54 -5.78 -4.98 21.25
N GLN A 55 -5.80 -4.13 20.23
CA GLN A 55 -6.62 -4.31 19.02
C GLN A 55 -6.02 -5.37 18.09
N LEU A 56 -4.69 -5.41 17.93
CA LEU A 56 -4.01 -6.48 17.18
C LEU A 56 -4.25 -7.87 17.78
N MET A 57 -4.34 -7.97 19.11
CA MET A 57 -4.63 -9.25 19.80
C MET A 57 -6.11 -9.67 19.76
N ARG A 58 -7.05 -8.77 19.40
CA ARG A 58 -8.48 -9.14 19.24
C ARG A 58 -8.82 -9.61 17.84
N GLU A 59 -8.09 -9.18 16.82
CA GLU A 59 -8.32 -9.57 15.42
C GLU A 59 -7.74 -10.95 15.04
N GLN A 60 -6.86 -11.52 15.87
CA GLN A 60 -6.33 -12.89 15.67
C GLN A 60 -7.19 -14.03 16.23
N THR A 61 -8.38 -13.77 16.81
CA THR A 61 -9.19 -14.81 17.49
C THR A 61 -10.59 -15.06 16.92
N ARG A 62 -10.89 -14.62 15.69
CA ARG A 62 -12.14 -14.99 15.00
C ARG A 62 -11.86 -15.53 13.59
N GLY A 63 -11.47 -16.80 13.55
CA GLY A 63 -11.40 -17.58 12.32
C GLY A 63 -11.55 -19.07 12.61
N SER A 64 -12.79 -19.56 12.69
CA SER A 64 -13.16 -20.96 12.39
C SER A 64 -14.66 -21.20 12.62
N SER A 65 -15.38 -21.48 11.55
CA SER A 65 -16.73 -22.08 11.52
C SER A 65 -16.69 -23.55 11.97
N PRO A 66 -17.85 -24.18 12.31
CA PRO A 66 -18.42 -25.17 11.39
C PRO A 66 -19.97 -25.27 11.37
N GLN A 67 -20.46 -25.85 10.26
CA GLN A 67 -21.85 -26.12 9.86
C GLN A 67 -22.54 -27.27 10.63
N GLY A 68 -23.88 -27.34 10.56
CA GLY A 68 -24.65 -28.57 10.86
C GLY A 68 -26.20 -28.49 10.84
N ILE A 69 -26.80 -28.66 9.65
CA ILE A 69 -27.99 -29.47 9.29
C ILE A 69 -29.23 -29.51 10.24
N ARG A 70 -30.42 -29.13 9.73
CA ARG A 70 -31.69 -29.86 9.95
C ARG A 70 -32.73 -29.61 8.84
N GLN A 71 -33.33 -30.72 8.41
CA GLN A 71 -34.29 -30.90 7.31
C GLN A 71 -35.75 -30.93 7.82
N LEU A 72 -36.65 -30.45 6.94
CA LEU A 72 -37.98 -30.97 6.54
C LEU A 72 -39.23 -30.97 7.46
N GLN A 73 -40.30 -30.49 6.81
CA GLN A 73 -41.73 -30.89 6.83
C GLN A 73 -42.67 -30.38 7.95
N GLN A 74 -43.61 -29.52 7.54
CA GLN A 74 -45.01 -29.56 8.00
C GLN A 74 -45.95 -29.11 6.87
N THR A 75 -46.92 -29.97 6.55
CA THR A 75 -48.00 -29.82 5.55
C THR A 75 -49.36 -29.68 6.23
N GLY A 76 -50.16 -28.73 5.74
CA GLY A 76 -51.63 -28.73 5.54
C GLY A 76 -52.61 -29.45 6.49
N ALA A 77 -53.39 -28.64 7.20
CA ALA A 77 -54.84 -28.34 6.99
C ALA A 77 -55.96 -29.43 7.07
N GLN A 78 -56.99 -29.03 7.86
CA GLN A 78 -58.46 -29.15 7.67
C GLN A 78 -59.26 -30.39 8.14
N ALA A 79 -60.27 -30.11 8.99
CA ALA A 79 -61.70 -30.50 8.89
C ALA A 79 -62.48 -29.99 10.14
N GLN A 80 -63.77 -29.62 10.18
CA GLN A 80 -64.84 -29.34 9.20
C GLN A 80 -66.09 -28.84 9.97
N GLY A 81 -66.97 -28.13 9.25
CA GLY A 81 -68.41 -27.93 9.53
C GLY A 81 -68.87 -26.49 9.19
N GLY A 82 -69.68 -26.15 8.19
CA GLY A 82 -70.49 -26.89 7.21
C GLY A 82 -71.91 -26.33 7.16
N LEU A 83 -72.21 -25.37 6.26
CA LEU A 83 -73.58 -24.92 5.92
C LEU A 83 -73.70 -24.64 4.40
N PHE A 84 -74.82 -25.08 3.83
CA PHE A 84 -75.13 -25.28 2.41
C PHE A 84 -75.08 -23.99 1.54
N VAL A 85 -74.74 -24.13 0.25
CA VAL A 85 -74.71 -23.04 -0.74
C VAL A 85 -75.64 -23.38 -1.91
N GLN A 86 -76.66 -22.55 -2.13
CA GLN A 86 -77.53 -22.54 -3.30
C GLN A 86 -76.67 -22.11 -4.51
N ARG A 87 -76.64 -22.89 -5.60
CA ARG A 87 -75.81 -22.61 -6.79
C ARG A 87 -76.58 -21.69 -7.75
N LEU A 88 -75.91 -20.64 -8.25
CA LEU A 88 -76.41 -19.78 -9.34
C LEU A 88 -76.81 -20.61 -10.58
N PRO A 89 -77.85 -20.21 -11.32
CA PRO A 89 -78.13 -20.76 -12.65
C PRO A 89 -76.97 -20.53 -13.63
N SER A 90 -76.84 -21.40 -14.63
CA SER A 90 -75.81 -21.25 -15.68
C SER A 90 -76.28 -20.29 -16.78
N PHE A 91 -75.61 -19.16 -16.93
CA PHE A 91 -75.90 -18.14 -17.95
C PHE A 91 -75.28 -18.48 -19.31
N LYS A 92 -76.00 -18.21 -20.41
CA LYS A 92 -75.52 -18.49 -21.79
C LYS A 92 -74.77 -17.30 -22.41
N SER A 93 -75.05 -16.08 -21.98
CA SER A 93 -74.43 -14.82 -22.43
C SER A 93 -74.30 -13.80 -21.28
N GLU A 94 -73.58 -12.70 -21.51
CA GLU A 94 -73.49 -11.54 -20.61
C GLU A 94 -74.85 -10.87 -20.40
N ASP A 95 -75.63 -10.66 -21.46
CA ASP A 95 -76.98 -10.07 -21.40
C ASP A 95 -77.93 -10.87 -20.50
N ASP A 96 -77.88 -12.22 -20.54
CA ASP A 96 -78.71 -13.07 -19.68
C ASP A 96 -78.38 -12.85 -18.19
N ALA A 97 -77.12 -12.58 -17.87
CA ALA A 97 -76.65 -12.33 -16.51
C ALA A 97 -76.92 -10.89 -16.05
N ILE A 98 -76.91 -9.92 -16.96
CA ILE A 98 -77.33 -8.53 -16.70
C ILE A 98 -78.82 -8.48 -16.38
N ILE A 99 -79.68 -9.15 -17.18
CA ILE A 99 -81.12 -9.22 -16.88
C ILE A 99 -81.36 -9.84 -15.50
N TYR A 100 -80.64 -10.91 -15.18
CA TYR A 100 -80.73 -11.55 -13.86
C TYR A 100 -80.27 -10.63 -12.71
N PHE A 101 -79.28 -9.77 -12.94
CA PHE A 101 -78.80 -8.78 -11.98
C PHE A 101 -79.78 -7.61 -11.78
N GLU A 102 -80.40 -7.14 -12.87
CA GLU A 102 -81.31 -5.99 -12.87
C GLU A 102 -82.76 -6.34 -12.46
N GLU A 103 -83.10 -7.62 -12.35
CA GLU A 103 -84.38 -8.06 -11.75
C GLU A 103 -84.46 -7.79 -10.25
N TRP A 104 -83.33 -7.59 -9.57
CA TRP A 104 -83.30 -7.30 -8.13
C TRP A 104 -83.55 -5.83 -7.83
N GLU A 105 -84.39 -5.53 -6.85
CA GLU A 105 -84.61 -4.17 -6.38
C GLU A 105 -83.32 -3.62 -5.74
N GLU A 106 -82.95 -2.37 -6.07
CA GLU A 106 -81.69 -1.72 -5.61
C GLU A 106 -81.50 -1.83 -4.09
N ASP A 107 -82.59 -1.78 -3.32
CA ASP A 107 -82.59 -1.84 -1.85
C ASP A 107 -82.34 -3.24 -1.26
N THR A 108 -82.54 -4.31 -2.04
CA THR A 108 -82.37 -5.72 -1.61
C THR A 108 -81.09 -6.38 -2.14
N LEU A 109 -80.45 -5.72 -3.11
CA LEU A 109 -79.35 -6.23 -3.91
C LEU A 109 -78.12 -6.61 -3.07
N PHE A 110 -77.81 -5.83 -2.03
CA PHE A 110 -76.65 -6.05 -1.14
C PHE A 110 -77.03 -6.50 0.28
N THR A 111 -78.28 -6.86 0.52
CA THR A 111 -78.76 -7.41 1.79
C THR A 111 -79.13 -8.88 1.61
N GLU A 112 -80.25 -9.15 0.94
CA GLU A 112 -80.77 -10.51 0.71
C GLU A 112 -79.96 -11.25 -0.37
N HIS A 113 -79.59 -10.55 -1.45
CA HIS A 113 -78.90 -11.11 -2.61
C HIS A 113 -77.37 -10.95 -2.59
N ALA A 114 -76.79 -10.48 -1.48
CA ALA A 114 -75.36 -10.13 -1.37
C ALA A 114 -74.40 -11.27 -1.76
N ARG A 115 -74.78 -12.51 -1.48
CA ARG A 115 -73.98 -13.70 -1.81
C ARG A 115 -74.03 -14.04 -3.31
N GLU A 116 -75.19 -13.85 -3.93
CA GLU A 116 -75.42 -14.11 -5.35
C GLU A 116 -74.73 -13.03 -6.19
N VAL A 117 -74.83 -11.75 -5.80
CA VAL A 117 -74.09 -10.65 -6.43
C VAL A 117 -72.57 -10.88 -6.38
N LYS A 118 -72.01 -11.35 -5.23
CA LYS A 118 -70.58 -11.69 -5.13
C LYS A 118 -70.17 -12.83 -6.06
N GLN A 119 -71.01 -13.85 -6.20
CA GLN A 119 -70.74 -14.95 -7.12
C GLN A 119 -70.92 -14.53 -8.59
N LEU A 120 -71.90 -13.69 -8.90
CA LEU A 120 -72.14 -13.12 -10.23
C LEU A 120 -70.96 -12.25 -10.68
N LEU A 121 -70.42 -11.41 -9.78
CA LEU A 121 -69.20 -10.62 -10.01
C LEU A 121 -67.97 -11.50 -10.28
N GLN A 122 -67.85 -12.66 -9.60
CA GLN A 122 -66.78 -13.62 -9.89
C GLN A 122 -66.96 -14.30 -11.24
N VAL A 123 -68.19 -14.60 -11.65
CA VAL A 123 -68.49 -15.12 -12.98
C VAL A 123 -68.17 -14.07 -14.04
N ALA A 124 -68.57 -12.81 -13.85
CA ALA A 124 -68.27 -11.70 -14.75
C ALA A 124 -66.76 -11.54 -14.97
N LYS A 125 -65.97 -11.50 -13.88
CA LYS A 125 -64.50 -11.43 -13.92
C LYS A 125 -63.85 -12.64 -14.58
N LYS A 126 -64.43 -13.83 -14.43
CA LYS A 126 -63.90 -15.06 -15.01
C LYS A 126 -64.20 -15.20 -16.50
N MET A 127 -65.38 -14.74 -16.94
CA MET A 127 -65.82 -14.83 -18.33
C MET A 127 -65.44 -13.61 -19.17
N GLY A 128 -64.98 -12.52 -18.53
CA GLY A 128 -64.61 -11.27 -19.20
C GLY A 128 -65.82 -10.41 -19.57
N TRP A 129 -66.87 -10.43 -18.74
CA TRP A 129 -68.09 -9.64 -18.93
C TRP A 129 -67.91 -8.29 -18.25
N GLU A 130 -67.43 -7.31 -19.02
CA GLU A 130 -67.06 -5.98 -18.54
C GLU A 130 -68.30 -5.13 -18.18
N ASP A 131 -69.40 -5.20 -18.94
CA ASP A 131 -70.61 -4.41 -18.68
C ASP A 131 -71.28 -4.88 -17.39
N LEU A 132 -71.43 -6.20 -17.22
CA LEU A 132 -71.95 -6.74 -15.97
C LEU A 132 -71.06 -6.40 -14.77
N GLN A 133 -69.73 -6.45 -14.93
CA GLN A 133 -68.81 -6.06 -13.87
C GLN A 133 -68.98 -4.58 -13.50
N GLU A 134 -69.01 -3.67 -14.48
CA GLU A 134 -69.16 -2.24 -14.25
C GLU A 134 -70.49 -1.90 -13.57
N ARG A 135 -71.60 -2.54 -13.96
CA ARG A 135 -72.91 -2.34 -13.33
C ARG A 135 -72.95 -2.82 -11.87
N ILE A 136 -72.37 -3.98 -11.58
CA ILE A 136 -72.27 -4.48 -10.20
C ILE A 136 -71.38 -3.55 -9.35
N GLU A 137 -70.24 -3.12 -9.88
CA GLU A 137 -69.30 -2.25 -9.15
C GLU A 137 -69.89 -0.83 -8.97
N TYR A 138 -70.64 -0.32 -9.94
CA TYR A 138 -71.41 0.92 -9.81
C TYR A 138 -72.48 0.78 -8.72
N ALA A 139 -73.31 -0.25 -8.75
CA ALA A 139 -74.33 -0.49 -7.71
C ALA A 139 -73.70 -0.60 -6.31
N GLN A 140 -72.54 -1.27 -6.17
CA GLN A 140 -71.80 -1.33 -4.90
C GLN A 140 -71.36 0.05 -4.40
N SER A 141 -70.96 0.96 -5.30
CA SER A 141 -70.59 2.33 -4.95
C SER A 141 -71.78 3.21 -4.54
N GLN A 142 -72.99 2.79 -4.92
CA GLN A 142 -74.24 3.50 -4.62
C GLN A 142 -75.00 2.92 -3.42
N SER A 143 -74.43 1.98 -2.66
CA SER A 143 -75.10 1.35 -1.51
C SER A 143 -74.54 1.83 -0.16
N GLU A 144 -75.42 2.34 0.71
CA GLU A 144 -75.08 2.76 2.08
C GLU A 144 -74.53 1.58 2.90
N ILE A 145 -75.13 0.40 2.77
CA ILE A 145 -74.78 -0.80 3.55
C ILE A 145 -73.36 -1.28 3.22
N VAL A 146 -72.99 -1.27 1.93
CA VAL A 146 -71.63 -1.63 1.49
C VAL A 146 -70.60 -0.60 2.00
N ALA A 147 -70.97 0.68 2.02
CA ALA A 147 -70.13 1.75 2.55
C ALA A 147 -69.95 1.64 4.08
N ILE A 148 -70.99 1.26 4.82
CA ILE A 148 -70.94 0.99 6.27
C ILE A 148 -70.03 -0.20 6.57
N GLU A 149 -70.20 -1.35 5.89
CA GLU A 149 -69.32 -2.52 6.10
C GLU A 149 -67.86 -2.17 5.80
N LYS A 150 -67.62 -1.42 4.72
CA LYS A 150 -66.29 -0.97 4.35
C LYS A 150 -65.70 -0.07 5.43
N PHE A 151 -66.45 0.88 5.97
CA PHE A 151 -65.98 1.75 7.05
C PHE A 151 -65.73 0.98 8.36
N GLN A 152 -66.59 0.03 8.72
CA GLN A 152 -66.42 -0.81 9.90
C GLN A 152 -65.19 -1.74 9.80
N SER A 153 -64.78 -2.11 8.59
CA SER A 153 -63.55 -2.87 8.35
C SER A 153 -62.26 -2.05 8.48
N TRP A 154 -62.36 -0.72 8.60
CA TRP A 154 -61.18 0.13 8.75
C TRP A 154 -60.59 -0.01 10.16
N ASP A 155 -59.26 0.04 10.23
CA ASP A 155 -58.58 0.23 11.50
C ASP A 155 -58.72 1.71 11.92
N LEU A 156 -59.69 1.97 12.81
CA LEU A 156 -60.02 3.30 13.33
C LEU A 156 -59.19 3.66 14.58
N SER A 157 -58.11 2.94 14.86
CA SER A 157 -57.25 3.18 16.04
C SER A 157 -56.27 4.35 15.85
N ASN A 158 -56.02 4.78 14.61
CA ASN A 158 -55.14 5.90 14.29
C ASN A 158 -55.80 6.89 13.31
N SER A 159 -55.23 8.09 13.14
CA SER A 159 -55.80 9.16 12.31
C SER A 159 -55.51 9.04 10.81
N ASP A 160 -54.87 7.97 10.34
CA ASP A 160 -54.42 7.86 8.93
C ASP A 160 -55.59 7.75 7.95
N LYS A 161 -56.76 7.28 8.43
CA LYS A 161 -57.99 7.17 7.65
C LYS A 161 -58.83 8.44 7.67
N LEU A 162 -58.41 9.51 8.35
CA LEU A 162 -59.18 10.76 8.45
C LEU A 162 -59.52 11.38 7.08
N PRO A 163 -58.60 11.50 6.10
CA PRO A 163 -58.96 12.05 4.79
C PRO A 163 -59.97 11.19 4.02
N ALA A 164 -59.91 9.87 4.19
CA ALA A 164 -60.85 8.93 3.58
C ALA A 164 -62.22 8.96 4.28
N ALA A 165 -62.23 9.14 5.61
CA ALA A 165 -63.43 9.32 6.41
C ALA A 165 -64.14 10.63 6.06
N LEU A 166 -63.41 11.73 5.87
CA LEU A 166 -64.00 13.01 5.45
C LEU A 166 -64.67 12.93 4.07
N LYS A 167 -64.05 12.24 3.10
CA LYS A 167 -64.68 11.99 1.79
C LYS A 167 -65.91 11.08 1.88
N LEU A 168 -65.88 10.10 2.78
CA LEU A 168 -67.02 9.21 3.01
C LEU A 168 -68.17 9.94 3.70
N LEU A 169 -67.84 10.88 4.60
CA LEU A 169 -68.79 11.76 5.25
C LEU A 169 -69.46 12.71 4.25
N GLU A 170 -68.67 13.35 3.38
CA GLU A 170 -69.17 14.19 2.28
C GLU A 170 -70.13 13.40 1.38
N MET A 171 -69.76 12.17 0.99
CA MET A 171 -70.61 11.28 0.21
C MET A 171 -71.89 10.85 0.95
N ALA A 172 -71.82 10.61 2.26
CA ALA A 172 -72.99 10.27 3.07
C ALA A 172 -73.97 11.45 3.16
N GLN A 173 -73.45 12.66 3.32
CA GLN A 173 -74.23 13.90 3.38
C GLN A 173 -74.90 14.23 2.05
N ASP A 174 -74.18 14.10 0.93
CA ASP A 174 -74.72 14.35 -0.41
C ASP A 174 -75.88 13.40 -0.78
N LYS A 175 -75.86 12.18 -0.25
CA LYS A 175 -76.84 11.12 -0.54
C LYS A 175 -77.93 10.94 0.52
N GLY A 176 -77.84 11.62 1.65
CA GLY A 176 -78.79 11.46 2.76
C GLY A 176 -78.67 10.11 3.49
N TRP A 177 -77.45 9.57 3.60
CA TRP A 177 -77.14 8.32 4.30
C TRP A 177 -76.89 8.59 5.78
N ASP A 178 -77.98 8.79 6.53
CA ASP A 178 -77.96 9.23 7.92
C ASP A 178 -77.20 8.25 8.85
N ASP A 179 -77.26 6.94 8.60
CA ASP A 179 -76.61 5.94 9.44
C ASP A 179 -75.09 5.94 9.23
N LEU A 180 -74.64 6.03 7.98
CA LEU A 180 -73.21 6.17 7.68
C LEU A 180 -72.67 7.52 8.17
N GLU A 181 -73.40 8.62 7.95
CA GLU A 181 -73.02 9.96 8.40
C GLU A 181 -72.78 9.97 9.92
N ASN A 182 -73.73 9.48 10.72
CA ASN A 182 -73.60 9.45 12.17
C ASN A 182 -72.39 8.62 12.64
N LEU A 183 -72.10 7.51 11.95
CA LEU A 183 -71.02 6.59 12.29
C LEU A 183 -69.65 7.19 11.95
N VAL A 184 -69.53 7.90 10.82
CA VAL A 184 -68.31 8.57 10.38
C VAL A 184 -68.06 9.86 11.19
N ILE A 185 -69.08 10.66 11.48
CA ILE A 185 -68.97 11.89 12.30
C ILE A 185 -68.38 11.59 13.67
N LYS A 186 -68.79 10.48 14.30
CA LYS A 186 -68.28 10.08 15.62
C LYS A 186 -66.77 9.82 15.59
N TYR A 187 -66.26 9.22 14.51
CA TYR A 187 -64.83 9.00 14.31
C TYR A 187 -64.09 10.31 13.96
N VAL A 188 -64.66 11.16 13.09
CA VAL A 188 -64.07 12.45 12.72
C VAL A 188 -63.94 13.34 13.95
N ARG A 189 -65.00 13.49 14.76
CA ARG A 189 -64.96 14.27 16.02
C ARG A 189 -63.94 13.71 17.01
N LYS A 190 -63.89 12.39 17.22
CA LYS A 190 -62.88 11.78 18.10
C LYS A 190 -61.44 12.03 17.60
N SER A 191 -61.24 12.06 16.28
CA SER A 191 -59.93 12.30 15.65
C SER A 191 -59.53 13.77 15.68
N GLU A 192 -60.50 14.69 15.60
CA GLU A 192 -60.30 16.14 15.73
C GLU A 192 -60.12 16.57 17.20
N ASP A 193 -60.84 15.95 18.14
CA ASP A 193 -60.67 16.17 19.59
C ASP A 193 -59.30 15.68 20.08
N THR A 194 -58.64 14.74 19.38
CA THR A 194 -57.23 14.38 19.64
C THR A 194 -56.22 15.40 19.09
N ARG A 195 -56.67 16.43 18.37
CA ARG A 195 -55.83 17.44 17.71
C ARG A 195 -55.71 18.76 18.49
N ASP A 196 -56.67 19.09 19.37
CA ASP A 196 -56.72 20.35 20.14
C ASP A 196 -56.71 20.14 21.68
N GLU A 197 -55.50 19.99 22.28
CA GLU A 197 -55.02 20.27 23.67
C GLU A 197 -55.80 19.77 24.94
N PRO A 198 -55.23 19.71 26.19
CA PRO A 198 -53.85 19.85 26.71
C PRO A 198 -53.40 18.69 27.69
N LEU A 199 -52.13 18.77 28.18
CA LEU A 199 -51.48 18.01 29.30
C LEU A 199 -50.76 16.68 28.97
N MET A 200 -49.47 16.84 28.64
CA MET A 200 -48.33 15.90 28.70
C MET A 200 -48.43 14.74 29.72
N PRO A 201 -47.89 13.54 29.41
CA PRO A 201 -46.87 12.94 30.25
C PRO A 201 -45.52 13.53 29.81
N SER A 202 -44.85 14.27 30.70
CA SER A 202 -43.57 14.91 30.39
C SER A 202 -42.49 13.85 30.10
N ASP A 203 -42.35 13.45 28.86
CA ASP A 203 -41.11 12.88 28.36
C ASP A 203 -40.00 13.96 28.25
N GLY A 204 -40.36 15.23 28.49
CA GLY A 204 -39.45 16.37 28.61
C GLY A 204 -38.87 16.83 27.28
N LEU A 205 -39.46 16.39 26.17
CA LEU A 205 -38.90 16.55 24.81
C LEU A 205 -39.70 17.56 23.98
N LEU A 206 -39.00 18.45 23.30
CA LEU A 206 -39.56 19.37 22.30
C LEU A 206 -39.99 18.60 21.03
N PRO A 207 -40.93 19.13 20.22
CA PRO A 207 -41.37 18.49 18.97
C PRO A 207 -40.21 18.12 18.02
N MET A 208 -39.26 19.04 17.85
CA MET A 208 -38.06 18.82 17.03
C MET A 208 -37.13 17.70 17.57
N GLN A 209 -37.04 17.58 18.90
CA GLN A 209 -36.27 16.52 19.56
C GLN A 209 -36.92 15.14 19.36
N ARG A 210 -38.26 15.07 19.40
CA ARG A 210 -39.01 13.85 19.10
C ARG A 210 -38.80 13.40 17.65
N GLU A 211 -38.86 14.33 16.70
CA GLU A 211 -38.60 14.04 15.29
C GLU A 211 -37.16 13.54 15.07
N PHE A 212 -36.19 14.19 15.69
CA PHE A 212 -34.79 13.77 15.66
C PHE A 212 -34.59 12.35 16.21
N LEU A 213 -35.15 12.04 17.39
CA LEU A 213 -35.06 10.72 17.99
C LEU A 213 -35.72 9.64 17.13
N LYS A 214 -36.88 9.93 16.52
CA LYS A 214 -37.56 8.98 15.62
C LYS A 214 -36.66 8.60 14.43
N ARG A 215 -35.91 9.58 13.90
CA ARG A 215 -34.99 9.38 12.77
C ARG A 215 -33.72 8.63 13.17
N TRP A 216 -33.11 8.98 14.30
CA TRP A 216 -31.77 8.52 14.66
C TRP A 216 -31.74 7.27 15.56
N THR A 217 -32.79 7.00 16.35
CA THR A 217 -32.84 5.82 17.23
C THR A 217 -32.62 4.48 16.48
N PRO A 218 -33.14 4.25 15.26
CA PRO A 218 -32.94 2.99 14.54
C PRO A 218 -31.53 2.80 13.96
N VAL A 219 -30.77 3.89 13.78
CA VAL A 219 -29.49 3.88 13.04
C VAL A 219 -28.29 4.28 13.90
N SER A 220 -28.52 4.83 15.08
CA SER A 220 -27.47 5.29 15.99
C SER A 220 -26.75 4.12 16.67
N PRO A 221 -25.41 4.15 16.78
CA PRO A 221 -24.67 3.19 17.59
C PRO A 221 -24.86 3.42 19.11
N ILE A 222 -25.54 4.50 19.51
CA ILE A 222 -25.82 4.86 20.90
C ILE A 222 -27.15 4.21 21.35
N PRO A 223 -27.22 3.54 22.52
CA PRO A 223 -28.47 3.05 23.07
C PRO A 223 -29.55 4.13 23.14
N ALA A 224 -30.78 3.79 22.78
CA ALA A 224 -31.89 4.74 22.66
C ALA A 224 -32.11 5.62 23.93
N GLN A 225 -31.87 5.06 25.11
CA GLN A 225 -31.99 5.79 26.38
C GLN A 225 -30.91 6.86 26.56
N ASP A 226 -29.68 6.59 26.15
CA ASP A 226 -28.58 7.56 26.29
C ASP A 226 -28.61 8.60 25.16
N LEU A 227 -29.05 8.20 23.96
CA LEU A 227 -29.37 9.13 22.88
C LEU A 227 -30.48 10.10 23.29
N LYS A 228 -31.54 9.61 23.96
CA LYS A 228 -32.61 10.46 24.50
C LYS A 228 -32.06 11.48 25.50
N LYS A 229 -31.18 11.07 26.43
CA LYS A 229 -30.55 12.00 27.38
C LYS A 229 -29.68 13.05 26.68
N LEU A 230 -28.91 12.66 25.66
CA LEU A 230 -28.10 13.59 24.87
C LEU A 230 -28.96 14.60 24.10
N VAL A 231 -30.08 14.16 23.52
CA VAL A 231 -31.02 15.02 22.82
C VAL A 231 -31.70 16.00 23.78
N ILE A 232 -32.11 15.55 24.97
CA ILE A 232 -32.65 16.45 26.01
C ILE A 232 -31.60 17.46 26.46
N PHE A 233 -30.33 17.05 26.54
CA PHE A 233 -29.26 17.90 27.06
C PHE A 233 -28.72 18.92 26.04
N GLY A 234 -28.57 18.51 24.78
CA GLY A 234 -27.88 19.30 23.74
C GLY A 234 -28.74 19.62 22.52
N GLY A 235 -30.01 19.21 22.50
CA GLY A 235 -30.93 19.34 21.37
C GLY A 235 -32.03 20.38 21.57
N ASP A 236 -31.87 21.32 22.49
CA ASP A 236 -32.87 22.37 22.76
C ASP A 236 -33.02 23.37 21.60
N THR A 237 -32.07 23.37 20.66
CA THR A 237 -32.09 24.18 19.44
C THR A 237 -31.86 23.31 18.20
N MET A 238 -32.26 23.81 17.02
CA MET A 238 -31.98 23.13 15.75
C MET A 238 -30.48 23.02 15.48
N GLU A 239 -29.69 24.02 15.89
CA GLU A 239 -28.24 24.01 15.78
C GLU A 239 -27.61 22.90 16.62
N GLY A 240 -28.10 22.71 17.86
CA GLY A 240 -27.65 21.63 18.74
C GLY A 240 -27.98 20.24 18.20
N LEU A 241 -29.19 20.07 17.63
CA LEU A 241 -29.58 18.82 16.94
C LEU A 241 -28.73 18.56 15.69
N ASN A 242 -28.45 19.59 14.89
CA ASN A 242 -27.57 19.47 13.72
C ASN A 242 -26.14 19.06 14.14
N TRP A 243 -25.61 19.64 15.20
CA TRP A 243 -24.30 19.28 15.75
C TRP A 243 -24.26 17.82 16.24
N LEU A 244 -25.29 17.40 16.98
CA LEU A 244 -25.43 16.02 17.43
C LEU A 244 -25.49 15.06 16.23
N GLN A 245 -26.20 15.43 15.16
CA GLN A 245 -26.21 14.65 13.92
C GLN A 245 -24.81 14.49 13.31
N VAL A 246 -23.98 15.54 13.27
CA VAL A 246 -22.59 15.43 12.77
C VAL A 246 -21.78 14.43 13.59
N LEU A 247 -21.93 14.45 14.92
CA LEU A 247 -21.25 13.51 15.82
C LEU A 247 -21.74 12.06 15.65
N LEU A 248 -23.05 11.86 15.49
CA LEU A 248 -23.66 10.54 15.33
C LEU A 248 -23.30 9.86 13.99
N GLN A 249 -22.82 10.62 13.01
CA GLN A 249 -22.33 10.08 11.75
C GLN A 249 -20.91 9.51 11.84
N LEU A 250 -20.20 9.70 12.95
CA LEU A 250 -18.86 9.15 13.14
C LEU A 250 -18.92 7.67 13.55
N PRO A 251 -18.03 6.80 13.03
CA PRO A 251 -18.00 5.36 13.30
C PRO A 251 -17.38 5.05 14.68
N ILE A 252 -17.94 5.61 15.74
CA ILE A 252 -17.32 5.68 17.07
C ILE A 252 -18.37 5.30 18.15
N PRO A 253 -17.99 4.60 19.25
CA PRO A 253 -18.93 4.17 20.30
C PRO A 253 -19.56 5.32 21.09
N ALA A 254 -20.62 5.00 21.84
CA ALA A 254 -21.46 5.93 22.59
C ALA A 254 -20.69 6.94 23.48
N LEU A 255 -20.92 8.22 23.24
CA LEU A 255 -20.41 9.34 24.05
C LEU A 255 -21.24 9.50 25.32
N THR A 256 -20.60 9.72 26.46
CA THR A 256 -21.30 10.19 27.67
C THR A 256 -21.70 11.66 27.54
N ILE A 257 -22.62 12.13 28.39
CA ILE A 257 -23.05 13.54 28.40
C ILE A 257 -21.86 14.48 28.64
N ASP A 258 -20.95 14.12 29.55
CA ASP A 258 -19.79 14.98 29.86
C ASP A 258 -18.75 14.99 28.74
N GLN A 259 -18.57 13.87 28.03
CA GLN A 259 -17.76 13.81 26.81
C GLN A 259 -18.36 14.68 25.71
N PHE A 260 -19.69 14.62 25.53
CA PHE A 260 -20.39 15.48 24.57
C PHE A 260 -20.24 16.97 24.91
N LYS A 261 -20.37 17.36 26.19
CA LYS A 261 -20.13 18.75 26.65
C LYS A 261 -18.71 19.22 26.30
N LEU A 262 -17.73 18.36 26.57
CA LEU A 262 -16.33 18.68 26.29
C LEU A 262 -16.12 18.90 24.79
N ILE A 263 -16.56 17.98 23.93
CA ILE A 263 -16.43 18.10 22.47
C ILE A 263 -17.15 19.35 21.95
N THR A 264 -18.35 19.64 22.49
CA THR A 264 -19.15 20.82 22.12
C THR A 264 -18.48 22.13 22.50
N THR A 265 -17.61 22.15 23.53
CA THR A 265 -16.80 23.33 23.88
C THR A 265 -15.90 23.78 22.72
N TYR A 266 -15.53 22.86 21.82
CA TYR A 266 -14.70 23.11 20.65
C TYR A 266 -15.49 23.14 19.33
N GLN A 267 -16.83 23.16 19.37
CA GLN A 267 -17.69 23.07 18.18
C GLN A 267 -17.30 24.06 17.08
N GLY A 268 -16.97 25.31 17.44
CA GLY A 268 -16.58 26.34 16.47
C GLY A 268 -15.37 25.95 15.60
N ASP A 269 -14.41 25.22 16.17
CA ASP A 269 -13.20 24.78 15.47
C ASP A 269 -13.41 23.46 14.71
N LEU A 270 -14.36 22.64 15.18
CA LEU A 270 -14.52 21.25 14.70
C LEU A 270 -15.63 21.09 13.65
N LEU A 271 -16.63 21.98 13.62
CA LEU A 271 -17.82 21.84 12.78
C LEU A 271 -17.49 21.73 11.28
N THR A 272 -16.45 22.44 10.83
CA THR A 272 -15.99 22.45 9.43
C THR A 272 -14.76 21.57 9.18
N ASN A 273 -14.25 20.90 10.22
CA ASN A 273 -12.99 20.16 10.19
C ASN A 273 -13.18 18.72 10.69
N MET A 274 -13.81 17.90 9.86
CA MET A 274 -14.10 16.49 10.17
C MET A 274 -12.88 15.67 10.60
N PRO A 275 -11.67 15.84 10.01
CA PRO A 275 -10.46 15.19 10.50
C PRO A 275 -10.11 15.58 11.95
N ALA A 276 -10.13 16.88 12.28
CA ALA A 276 -9.90 17.34 13.64
C ALA A 276 -10.97 16.82 14.62
N LEU A 277 -12.23 16.79 14.19
CA LEU A 277 -13.33 16.25 15.00
C LEU A 277 -13.08 14.79 15.36
N ARG A 278 -12.70 13.95 14.39
CA ARG A 278 -12.36 12.54 14.66
C ARG A 278 -11.24 12.43 15.69
N ARG A 279 -10.16 13.19 15.52
CA ARG A 279 -9.02 13.19 16.45
C ARG A 279 -9.41 13.65 17.86
N VAL A 280 -10.23 14.69 17.99
CA VAL A 280 -10.74 15.14 19.30
C VAL A 280 -11.59 14.06 19.95
N VAL A 281 -12.47 13.41 19.20
CA VAL A 281 -13.28 12.30 19.72
C VAL A 281 -12.38 11.15 20.19
N ASP A 282 -11.36 10.78 19.41
CA ASP A 282 -10.39 9.75 19.77
C ASP A 282 -9.64 10.09 21.07
N ILE A 283 -9.23 11.35 21.25
CA ILE A 283 -8.60 11.84 22.49
C ILE A 283 -9.56 11.70 23.68
N VAL A 284 -10.81 12.11 23.53
CA VAL A 284 -11.83 12.04 24.59
C VAL A 284 -12.14 10.59 24.99
N GLN A 285 -12.09 9.66 24.04
CA GLN A 285 -12.27 8.22 24.31
C GLN A 285 -11.00 7.51 24.80
N GLY A 286 -9.84 8.05 24.46
CA GLY A 286 -8.54 7.57 24.93
C GLY A 286 -8.26 7.98 26.38
N SER A 287 -8.84 9.09 26.82
CA SER A 287 -8.53 9.68 28.12
C SER A 287 -9.41 9.09 29.25
N PRO A 288 -8.82 8.75 30.41
CA PRO A 288 -9.53 8.29 31.60
C PRO A 288 -10.59 9.27 32.14
N THR A 289 -10.35 10.57 32.00
CA THR A 289 -11.23 11.63 32.51
C THR A 289 -11.43 12.76 31.49
N THR A 290 -12.51 13.53 31.65
CA THR A 290 -12.79 14.71 30.83
C THR A 290 -11.78 15.84 31.03
N GLU A 291 -11.24 15.99 32.24
CA GLU A 291 -10.20 16.95 32.58
C GLU A 291 -8.89 16.62 31.86
N GLU A 292 -8.51 15.35 31.85
CA GLU A 292 -7.32 14.88 31.12
C GLU A 292 -7.52 15.00 29.60
N ALA A 293 -8.70 14.62 29.10
CA ALA A 293 -9.05 14.82 27.69
C ALA A 293 -8.96 16.31 27.29
N ARG A 294 -9.48 17.22 28.12
CA ARG A 294 -9.37 18.66 27.88
C ARG A 294 -7.92 19.11 27.83
N GLY A 295 -7.09 18.67 28.77
CA GLY A 295 -5.66 18.96 28.78
C GLY A 295 -4.97 18.50 27.49
N HIS A 296 -5.30 17.29 27.01
CA HIS A 296 -4.79 16.76 25.75
C HIS A 296 -5.27 17.56 24.54
N ILE A 297 -6.57 17.88 24.46
CA ILE A 297 -7.15 18.68 23.37
C ILE A 297 -6.45 20.04 23.29
N GLU A 298 -6.31 20.75 24.42
CA GLU A 298 -5.63 22.05 24.46
C GLU A 298 -4.16 21.97 24.02
N ALA A 299 -3.46 20.89 24.37
CA ALA A 299 -2.06 20.69 23.98
C ALA A 299 -1.88 20.51 22.46
N VAL A 300 -2.87 19.92 21.78
CA VAL A 300 -2.83 19.67 20.32
C VAL A 300 -3.65 20.68 19.50
N LYS A 301 -4.43 21.55 20.15
CA LYS A 301 -5.35 22.49 19.51
C LYS A 301 -4.65 23.36 18.46
N GLU A 302 -3.52 23.94 18.83
CA GLU A 302 -2.73 24.80 17.92
C GLU A 302 -2.15 24.01 16.73
N PHE A 303 -2.06 22.67 16.84
CA PHE A 303 -1.55 21.77 15.82
C PHE A 303 -2.67 21.06 15.04
N ASN A 304 -3.79 21.76 14.81
CA ASN A 304 -4.96 21.23 14.12
C ASN A 304 -5.51 19.94 14.75
N TYR A 305 -5.39 19.85 16.07
CA TYR A 305 -5.78 18.69 16.87
C TYR A 305 -5.05 17.39 16.50
N ASP A 306 -3.89 17.49 15.83
CA ASP A 306 -3.08 16.35 15.47
C ASP A 306 -1.92 16.16 16.45
N ILE A 307 -1.99 15.05 17.18
CA ILE A 307 -0.99 14.70 18.18
C ILE A 307 0.40 14.48 17.56
N SER A 308 0.47 13.96 16.33
CA SER A 308 1.75 13.65 15.70
C SER A 308 2.52 14.93 15.39
N PHE A 309 1.81 15.96 14.91
CA PHE A 309 2.40 17.28 14.69
C PHE A 309 2.80 17.96 15.99
N ALA A 310 1.97 17.86 17.04
CA ALA A 310 2.32 18.39 18.35
C ALA A 310 3.58 17.72 18.93
N LEU A 311 3.66 16.38 18.87
CA LEU A 311 4.80 15.59 19.30
C LEU A 311 6.07 16.00 18.55
N GLU A 312 6.01 16.08 17.23
CA GLU A 312 7.13 16.45 16.39
C GLU A 312 7.65 17.86 16.74
N ALA A 313 6.74 18.84 16.86
CA ALA A 313 7.11 20.20 17.25
C ALA A 313 7.74 20.25 18.64
N VAL A 314 7.21 19.52 19.62
CA VAL A 314 7.75 19.49 20.99
C VAL A 314 9.13 18.83 21.01
N ALA A 315 9.26 17.64 20.42
CA ALA A 315 10.54 16.93 20.38
C ALA A 315 11.62 17.76 19.68
N GLY A 316 11.33 18.26 18.48
CA GLY A 316 12.27 19.08 17.72
C GLY A 316 12.63 20.41 18.40
N SER A 317 11.67 21.04 19.10
CA SER A 317 11.92 22.27 19.84
C SER A 317 12.74 22.04 21.11
N SER A 318 12.48 20.94 21.82
CA SER A 318 13.28 20.53 22.98
C SER A 318 14.72 20.22 22.58
N GLU A 319 14.93 19.41 21.54
CA GLU A 319 16.28 19.09 21.07
C GLU A 319 17.05 20.33 20.60
N HIS A 320 16.37 21.29 19.96
CA HIS A 320 16.98 22.58 19.60
C HIS A 320 17.38 23.39 20.83
N ALA A 321 16.48 23.51 21.82
CA ALA A 321 16.73 24.23 23.05
C ALA A 321 17.89 23.61 23.84
N ASP A 322 17.99 22.29 23.88
CA ASP A 322 19.07 21.55 24.55
C ASP A 322 20.42 21.87 23.89
N ARG A 323 20.50 21.80 22.56
CA ARG A 323 21.70 22.18 21.80
C ARG A 323 22.11 23.63 22.04
N VAL A 324 21.15 24.56 22.08
CA VAL A 324 21.43 25.97 22.38
C VAL A 324 21.95 26.14 23.81
N ARG A 325 21.35 25.46 24.80
CA ARG A 325 21.80 25.50 26.19
C ARG A 325 23.22 24.96 26.33
N ASP A 326 23.50 23.79 25.77
CA ASP A 326 24.81 23.16 25.85
C ASP A 326 25.90 24.01 25.19
N THR A 327 25.61 24.57 24.00
CA THR A 327 26.53 25.46 23.30
C THR A 327 26.83 26.72 24.11
N ASN A 328 25.81 27.37 24.68
CA ASN A 328 26.02 28.58 25.47
C ASN A 328 26.74 28.30 26.80
N ILE A 329 26.39 27.22 27.51
CA ILE A 329 27.08 26.80 28.74
C ILE A 329 28.55 26.49 28.45
N GLN A 330 28.84 25.82 27.34
CA GLN A 330 30.20 25.53 26.94
C GLN A 330 31.00 26.81 26.67
N GLN A 331 30.43 27.78 25.94
CA GLN A 331 31.06 29.08 25.70
C GLN A 331 31.30 29.87 26.99
N ILE A 332 30.38 29.81 27.96
CA ILE A 332 30.53 30.44 29.28
C ILE A 332 31.70 29.81 30.02
N ARG A 333 31.81 28.48 30.03
CA ARG A 333 32.91 27.75 30.69
C ARG A 333 34.27 28.04 30.06
N GLU A 334 34.35 28.04 28.74
CA GLU A 334 35.57 28.41 28.00
C GLU A 334 36.00 29.85 28.32
N THR A 335 35.04 30.78 28.36
CA THR A 335 35.30 32.19 28.70
C THR A 335 35.74 32.34 30.15
N ARG A 336 35.11 31.61 31.08
CA ARG A 336 35.46 31.60 32.50
C ARG A 336 36.88 31.10 32.71
N ASP A 337 37.25 29.98 32.10
CA ASP A 337 38.56 29.37 32.26
C ASP A 337 39.65 30.25 31.66
N LYS A 338 39.39 30.86 30.50
CA LYS A 338 40.29 31.87 29.92
C LYS A 338 40.48 33.07 30.83
N LYS A 339 39.39 33.67 31.35
CA LYS A 339 39.48 34.82 32.26
C LYS A 339 40.21 34.48 33.57
N LYS A 340 40.02 33.27 34.09
CA LYS A 340 40.77 32.78 35.27
C LYS A 340 42.26 32.65 34.98
N GLN A 341 42.62 32.12 33.82
CA GLN A 341 44.00 32.03 33.38
C GLN A 341 44.62 33.43 33.22
N ASP A 342 43.92 34.36 32.59
CA ASP A 342 44.38 35.75 32.43
C ASP A 342 44.60 36.43 33.80
N VAL A 343 43.68 36.24 34.77
CA VAL A 343 43.84 36.74 36.14
C VAL A 343 45.03 36.10 36.83
N TRP A 344 45.18 34.78 36.70
CA TRP A 344 46.31 34.06 37.26
C TRP A 344 47.62 34.66 36.75
N ASP A 345 47.78 34.74 35.43
CA ASP A 345 48.99 35.22 34.78
C ASP A 345 49.29 36.68 35.14
N SER A 346 48.26 37.55 35.24
CA SER A 346 48.43 38.96 35.60
C SER A 346 48.99 39.19 37.01
N HIS A 347 48.79 38.26 37.94
CA HIS A 347 49.30 38.37 39.31
C HIS A 347 50.66 37.67 39.52
N TYR A 348 51.22 37.05 38.48
CA TYR A 348 52.51 36.37 38.59
C TYR A 348 53.64 37.33 38.99
N GLU A 349 53.77 38.48 38.31
CA GLU A 349 54.82 39.46 38.59
C GLU A 349 54.71 40.04 40.01
N GLU A 350 53.48 40.29 40.46
CA GLU A 350 53.20 40.79 41.81
C GLU A 350 53.55 39.73 42.87
N ALA A 351 53.20 38.47 42.62
CA ALA A 351 53.55 37.35 43.48
C ALA A 351 55.07 37.10 43.51
N PHE A 352 55.76 37.32 42.39
CA PHE A 352 57.22 37.20 42.29
C PHE A 352 57.96 38.23 43.15
N LYS A 353 57.34 39.36 43.51
CA LYS A 353 57.91 40.37 44.41
C LYS A 353 58.06 39.89 45.86
N VAL A 354 57.38 38.81 46.28
CA VAL A 354 57.56 38.21 47.61
C VAL A 354 58.96 37.63 47.81
N LEU A 355 59.65 37.29 46.73
CA LEU A 355 61.03 36.79 46.79
C LEU A 355 62.02 37.94 47.01
N THR A 356 62.98 37.72 47.92
CA THR A 356 64.13 38.61 48.10
C THR A 356 65.04 38.62 46.86
N ARG A 357 65.94 39.61 46.78
CA ARG A 357 66.86 39.75 45.64
C ARG A 357 67.78 38.53 45.44
N ASN A 358 68.13 37.82 46.52
CA ASN A 358 68.92 36.59 46.47
C ASN A 358 68.05 35.40 46.05
N GLU A 359 66.86 35.24 46.63
CA GLU A 359 65.92 34.16 46.26
C GLU A 359 65.48 34.23 44.79
N LYS A 360 65.32 35.43 44.22
CA LYS A 360 65.05 35.61 42.77
C LYS A 360 66.15 35.06 41.87
N LYS A 361 67.42 35.12 42.30
CA LYS A 361 68.55 34.52 41.57
C LYS A 361 68.63 33.01 41.77
N GLU A 362 68.22 32.54 42.95
CA GLU A 362 68.25 31.13 43.34
C GLU A 362 67.06 30.32 42.80
N ILE A 363 66.02 30.95 42.23
CA ILE A 363 64.84 30.24 41.71
C ILE A 363 65.16 29.28 40.55
N ASN A 364 66.30 29.48 39.87
CA ASN A 364 66.79 28.60 38.79
C ASN A 364 67.72 27.48 39.32
N ILE A 365 67.96 27.41 40.63
CA ILE A 365 68.77 26.36 41.26
C ILE A 365 67.85 25.22 41.70
N ALA A 366 68.09 24.01 41.17
CA ALA A 366 67.21 22.85 41.34
C ALA A 366 66.87 22.52 42.81
N SER A 367 67.80 22.76 43.75
CA SER A 367 67.61 22.45 45.18
C SER A 367 66.62 23.40 45.89
N LYS A 368 66.41 24.62 45.40
CA LYS A 368 65.50 25.61 46.01
C LYS A 368 64.30 25.99 45.12
N GLN A 369 64.33 25.59 43.85
CA GLN A 369 63.31 25.93 42.86
C GLN A 369 61.89 25.52 43.28
N ALA A 370 61.72 24.30 43.80
CA ALA A 370 60.40 23.80 44.19
C ALA A 370 59.78 24.60 45.35
N GLU A 371 60.60 24.95 46.35
CA GLU A 371 60.17 25.74 47.50
C GLU A 371 59.82 27.17 47.11
N LEU A 372 60.68 27.82 46.32
CA LEU A 372 60.50 29.21 45.90
C LEU A 372 59.32 29.36 44.91
N LYS A 373 59.15 28.43 43.96
CA LYS A 373 57.97 28.41 43.08
C LYS A 373 56.67 28.23 43.87
N LYS A 374 56.64 27.30 44.83
CA LYS A 374 55.47 27.10 45.70
C LYS A 374 55.13 28.35 46.51
N ARG A 375 56.13 29.12 46.93
CA ARG A 375 55.95 30.41 47.62
C ARG A 375 55.30 31.47 46.72
N VAL A 376 55.78 31.58 45.48
CA VAL A 376 55.20 32.46 44.45
C VAL A 376 53.78 32.01 44.11
N GLU A 377 53.55 30.73 43.83
CA GLU A 377 52.23 30.17 43.53
C GLU A 377 51.23 30.39 44.67
N ASN A 378 51.63 30.19 45.93
CA ASN A 378 50.77 30.46 47.09
C ASN A 378 50.38 31.94 47.17
N LYS A 379 51.33 32.85 46.90
CA LYS A 379 51.04 34.28 46.88
C LYS A 379 50.17 34.67 45.70
N GLN A 380 50.44 34.13 44.52
CA GLN A 380 49.66 34.33 43.30
C GLN A 380 48.22 33.85 43.47
N ARG A 381 48.02 32.71 44.15
CA ARG A 381 46.71 32.20 44.53
C ARG A 381 45.99 33.12 45.49
N GLN A 382 46.64 33.59 46.55
CA GLN A 382 46.05 34.58 47.46
C GLN A 382 45.61 35.86 46.75
N LEU A 383 46.42 36.38 45.83
CA LEU A 383 46.11 37.60 45.07
C LEU A 383 44.98 37.37 44.06
N SER A 384 44.91 36.17 43.47
CA SER A 384 43.94 35.83 42.43
C SER A 384 42.60 35.36 42.95
N GLN A 385 42.54 34.79 44.16
CA GLN A 385 41.37 34.09 44.69
C GLN A 385 40.08 34.93 44.59
N GLY A 386 40.07 36.14 45.13
CA GLY A 386 38.86 36.98 45.11
C GLY A 386 38.37 37.34 43.71
N LYS A 387 39.28 37.54 42.73
CA LYS A 387 38.90 37.78 41.34
C LYS A 387 38.43 36.49 40.65
N MET A 388 39.05 35.35 40.97
CA MET A 388 38.64 34.04 40.45
C MET A 388 37.24 33.66 40.96
N ASP A 389 36.95 33.90 42.25
CA ASP A 389 35.65 33.65 42.85
C ASP A 389 34.57 34.54 42.20
N ALA A 390 34.86 35.82 41.98
CA ALA A 390 33.95 36.72 41.27
C ALA A 390 33.73 36.32 39.80
N ILE A 391 34.71 35.68 39.15
CA ILE A 391 34.55 35.12 37.79
C ILE A 391 33.67 33.87 37.84
N ASP A 392 33.83 33.00 38.84
CA ASP A 392 32.99 31.82 39.04
C ASP A 392 31.53 32.20 39.32
N GLU A 393 31.31 33.16 40.20
CA GLU A 393 29.96 33.65 40.54
C GLU A 393 29.25 34.20 39.29
N LYS A 394 29.93 35.06 38.52
CA LYS A 394 29.41 35.57 37.25
C LYS A 394 29.13 34.46 36.22
N ALA A 395 29.97 33.43 36.17
CA ALA A 395 29.75 32.30 35.27
C ALA A 395 28.56 31.44 35.70
N LEU A 396 28.37 31.23 37.01
CA LEU A 396 27.22 30.51 37.56
C LEU A 396 25.91 31.26 37.32
N ASP A 397 25.90 32.58 37.48
CA ASP A 397 24.73 33.41 37.16
C ASP A 397 24.41 33.36 35.66
N ALA A 398 25.43 33.47 34.80
CA ALA A 398 25.24 33.32 33.36
C ALA A 398 24.74 31.90 32.97
N GLU A 399 25.26 30.83 33.58
CA GLU A 399 24.75 29.46 33.37
C GLU A 399 23.29 29.33 33.85
N ARG A 400 22.91 30.01 34.95
CA ARG A 400 21.53 30.04 35.44
C ARG A 400 20.62 30.78 34.46
N ASP A 401 21.05 31.92 33.93
CA ASP A 401 20.31 32.69 32.93
C ASP A 401 20.09 31.87 31.64
N VAL A 402 21.10 31.11 31.20
CA VAL A 402 20.93 30.21 30.03
C VAL A 402 19.83 29.17 30.28
N LYS A 403 19.75 28.61 31.49
CA LYS A 403 18.74 27.60 31.84
C LYS A 403 17.34 28.18 32.04
N LEU A 404 17.23 29.38 32.60
CA LEU A 404 15.95 30.00 32.94
C LEU A 404 15.35 30.85 31.82
N ILE A 405 16.19 31.38 30.92
CA ILE A 405 15.78 32.35 29.90
C ILE A 405 16.12 31.84 28.50
N VAL A 406 17.41 31.66 28.18
CA VAL A 406 17.86 31.38 26.81
C VAL A 406 17.30 30.05 26.27
N GLY A 407 17.32 28.99 27.07
CA GLY A 407 16.76 27.68 26.70
C GLY A 407 15.25 27.74 26.43
N PRO A 408 14.44 28.23 27.37
CA PRO A 408 13.00 28.43 27.16
C PRO A 408 12.66 29.33 25.95
N GLU A 409 13.40 30.42 25.73
CA GLU A 409 13.22 31.28 24.55
C GLU A 409 13.55 30.55 23.24
N ALA A 410 14.64 29.77 23.21
CA ALA A 410 15.00 28.95 22.06
C ALA A 410 13.94 27.89 21.75
N TYR A 411 13.39 27.24 22.78
CA TYR A 411 12.26 26.31 22.65
C TYR A 411 11.04 27.00 22.05
N ALA A 412 10.61 28.13 22.64
CA ALA A 412 9.44 28.86 22.20
C ALA A 412 9.57 29.35 20.75
N LYS A 413 10.76 29.87 20.40
CA LYS A 413 11.08 30.28 19.03
C LYS A 413 10.96 29.11 18.07
N ARG A 414 11.61 27.97 18.35
CA ARG A 414 11.57 26.80 17.46
C ARG A 414 10.17 26.22 17.31
N ARG A 415 9.40 26.19 18.40
CA ARG A 415 8.00 25.74 18.40
C ARG A 415 7.14 26.62 17.48
N ASN A 416 7.32 27.93 17.54
CA ASN A 416 6.60 28.87 16.67
C ASN A 416 6.99 28.70 15.20
N GLU A 417 8.26 28.37 14.91
CA GLU A 417 8.68 28.04 13.54
C GLU A 417 8.00 26.75 13.03
N TYR A 418 7.90 25.69 13.84
CA TYR A 418 7.12 24.49 13.50
C TYR A 418 5.66 24.82 13.24
N LEU A 419 5.03 25.57 14.14
CA LEU A 419 3.62 25.97 14.01
C LEU A 419 3.38 26.74 12.70
N ALA A 420 4.21 27.75 12.41
CA ALA A 420 4.13 28.53 11.18
C ALA A 420 4.33 27.65 9.94
N PHE A 421 5.29 26.70 9.99
CA PHE A 421 5.52 25.76 8.91
C PHE A 421 4.33 24.83 8.68
N PHE A 422 3.79 24.20 9.73
CA PHE A 422 2.64 23.29 9.65
C PHE A 422 1.38 23.97 9.12
N GLN A 423 1.12 25.21 9.57
CA GLN A 423 0.03 26.03 9.03
C GLN A 423 0.25 26.34 7.54
N LYS A 424 1.47 26.70 7.16
CA LYS A 424 1.83 26.99 5.75
C LYS A 424 1.57 25.80 4.83
N VAL A 425 1.90 24.58 5.27
CA VAL A 425 1.67 23.34 4.51
C VAL A 425 0.31 22.71 4.81
N GLN A 426 -0.58 23.42 5.51
CA GLN A 426 -1.93 23.00 5.85
C GLN A 426 -2.01 21.60 6.51
N TYR A 427 -1.03 21.25 7.34
CA TYR A 427 -0.97 19.96 8.03
C TYR A 427 -1.03 18.76 7.08
N HIS A 428 -0.42 18.88 5.90
CA HIS A 428 -0.40 17.81 4.89
C HIS A 428 0.20 16.51 5.47
N PRO A 429 -0.32 15.30 5.18
CA PRO A 429 0.18 14.04 5.75
C PRO A 429 1.68 13.80 5.53
N ALA A 430 2.21 14.23 4.38
CA ALA A 430 3.64 14.17 4.05
C ALA A 430 4.56 15.01 4.94
N THR A 431 4.02 15.87 5.80
CA THR A 431 4.83 16.87 6.52
C THR A 431 5.85 16.24 7.46
N ILE A 432 5.43 15.30 8.31
CA ILE A 432 6.33 14.63 9.25
C ILE A 432 7.34 13.75 8.51
N PRO A 433 6.94 12.86 7.57
CA PRO A 433 7.89 12.08 6.78
C PRO A 433 8.91 12.95 6.03
N ALA A 434 8.48 14.08 5.45
CA ALA A 434 9.36 15.01 4.76
C ALA A 434 10.38 15.66 5.71
N LEU A 435 9.98 16.03 6.93
CA LEU A 435 10.88 16.55 7.96
C LEU A 435 11.90 15.51 8.42
N THR A 436 11.46 14.27 8.62
CA THR A 436 12.31 13.14 9.01
C THR A 436 13.41 12.92 7.97
N ILE A 437 13.04 12.81 6.69
CA ILE A 437 14.02 12.56 5.62
C ILE A 437 14.98 13.74 5.43
N CYS A 438 14.51 14.98 5.54
CA CYS A 438 15.34 16.16 5.27
C CYS A 438 16.08 16.72 6.50
N GLY A 439 16.05 16.02 7.63
CA GLY A 439 16.75 16.44 8.85
C GLY A 439 16.22 17.76 9.41
N GLN A 440 14.89 17.92 9.47
CA GLN A 440 14.19 19.08 10.03
C GLN A 440 14.41 20.39 9.25
N ASN A 441 14.78 20.29 7.96
CA ASN A 441 14.92 21.45 7.08
C ASN A 441 13.57 21.83 6.44
N PHE A 442 12.91 22.83 7.02
CA PHE A 442 11.57 23.27 6.59
C PHE A 442 11.47 23.65 5.11
N LYS A 443 12.53 24.22 4.52
CA LYS A 443 12.54 24.59 3.11
C LYS A 443 12.55 23.37 2.19
N ILE A 444 13.35 22.35 2.53
CA ILE A 444 13.41 21.10 1.76
C ILE A 444 12.13 20.29 1.98
N ALA A 445 11.64 20.22 3.22
CA ALA A 445 10.38 19.56 3.53
C ALA A 445 9.21 20.14 2.73
N GLU A 446 9.13 21.48 2.61
CA GLU A 446 8.12 22.14 1.77
C GLU A 446 8.18 21.69 0.31
N GLN A 447 9.38 21.58 -0.27
CA GLN A 447 9.57 21.09 -1.65
C GLN A 447 9.11 19.63 -1.79
N ILE A 448 9.46 18.77 -0.84
CA ILE A 448 9.02 17.37 -0.82
C ILE A 448 7.49 17.31 -0.76
N ILE A 449 6.85 18.09 0.11
CA ILE A 449 5.39 18.14 0.24
C ILE A 449 4.75 18.60 -1.08
N GLN A 450 5.31 19.62 -1.75
CA GLN A 450 4.83 20.06 -3.07
C GLN A 450 4.91 18.94 -4.11
N HIS A 451 5.98 18.14 -4.11
CA HIS A 451 6.07 16.96 -4.97
C HIS A 451 5.01 15.92 -4.63
N VAL A 452 4.76 15.63 -3.35
CA VAL A 452 3.71 14.68 -2.94
C VAL A 452 2.32 15.18 -3.32
N GLN A 453 2.06 16.48 -3.25
CA GLN A 453 0.78 17.06 -3.67
C GLN A 453 0.47 16.80 -5.15
N VAL A 454 1.48 16.86 -6.03
CA VAL A 454 1.31 16.55 -7.46
C VAL A 454 1.43 15.05 -7.77
N ALA A 455 2.05 14.28 -6.88
CA ALA A 455 2.34 12.86 -7.04
C ALA A 455 2.10 12.11 -5.71
N PRO A 456 0.84 11.80 -5.35
CA PRO A 456 0.47 11.30 -4.02
C PRO A 456 1.20 10.03 -3.57
N ASN A 457 1.48 9.09 -4.48
CA ASN A 457 2.21 7.85 -4.17
C ASN A 457 3.65 8.09 -3.68
N LEU A 458 4.22 9.29 -3.88
CA LEU A 458 5.51 9.65 -3.27
C LEU A 458 5.46 9.65 -1.73
N LEU A 459 4.27 9.77 -1.12
CA LEU A 459 4.10 9.67 0.33
C LEU A 459 4.64 8.32 0.84
N MET A 460 4.25 7.22 0.20
CA MET A 460 4.73 5.88 0.57
C MET A 460 6.25 5.77 0.46
N PHE A 461 6.84 6.45 -0.52
CA PHE A 461 8.28 6.43 -0.72
C PHE A 461 9.04 7.18 0.38
N ILE A 462 8.53 8.33 0.83
CA ILE A 462 9.15 9.10 1.91
C ILE A 462 8.83 8.57 3.32
N GLU A 463 7.79 7.73 3.46
CA GLU A 463 7.47 7.03 4.71
C GLU A 463 8.31 5.76 4.90
N HIS A 464 8.88 5.22 3.83
CA HIS A 464 9.67 4.00 3.89
C HIS A 464 10.99 4.22 4.65
N GLU A 465 11.26 3.39 5.66
CA GLU A 465 12.37 3.56 6.62
C GLU A 465 13.76 3.63 5.95
N ASP A 466 13.97 2.84 4.89
CA ASP A 466 15.24 2.82 4.15
C ASP A 466 15.42 4.00 3.18
N THR A 467 14.40 4.85 2.99
CA THR A 467 14.51 5.97 2.06
C THR A 467 15.31 7.11 2.67
N THR A 468 16.43 7.45 2.03
CA THR A 468 17.24 8.63 2.39
C THR A 468 16.95 9.82 1.47
N LEU A 469 17.26 11.04 1.93
CA LEU A 469 17.14 12.25 1.09
C LEU A 469 17.96 12.13 -0.21
N GLN A 470 19.13 11.49 -0.14
CA GLN A 470 19.98 11.28 -1.31
C GLN A 470 19.31 10.37 -2.35
N MET A 471 18.66 9.29 -1.91
CA MET A 471 17.92 8.39 -2.80
C MET A 471 16.68 9.07 -3.38
N TYR A 472 15.93 9.78 -2.56
CA TYR A 472 14.78 10.56 -3.00
C TYR A 472 15.16 11.56 -4.10
N ASN A 473 16.22 12.34 -3.88
CA ASN A 473 16.71 13.32 -4.86
C ASN A 473 17.22 12.64 -6.14
N ARG A 474 17.93 11.50 -6.03
CA ARG A 474 18.38 10.74 -7.20
C ARG A 474 17.19 10.25 -8.04
N CYS A 475 16.16 9.70 -7.41
CA CYS A 475 14.95 9.25 -8.10
C CYS A 475 14.33 10.41 -8.89
N LEU A 476 14.14 11.57 -8.26
CA LEU A 476 13.55 12.74 -8.91
C LEU A 476 14.43 13.41 -9.97
N GLN A 477 15.76 13.24 -9.87
CA GLN A 477 16.69 13.73 -10.88
C GLN A 477 16.59 12.91 -12.17
N VAL A 478 16.36 11.60 -12.07
CA VAL A 478 16.29 10.69 -13.22
C VAL A 478 14.87 10.55 -13.75
N LEU A 479 13.87 10.50 -12.87
CA LEU A 479 12.47 10.24 -13.19
C LEU A 479 11.59 11.41 -12.74
N PRO A 480 10.77 11.99 -13.63
CA PRO A 480 9.83 13.04 -13.24
C PRO A 480 8.85 12.57 -12.15
N PRO A 481 8.31 13.49 -11.31
CA PRO A 481 7.36 13.14 -10.25
C PRO A 481 6.15 12.33 -10.73
N ALA A 482 5.58 12.67 -11.89
CA ALA A 482 4.45 11.96 -12.46
C ALA A 482 4.80 10.52 -12.87
N THR A 483 6.01 10.30 -13.39
CA THR A 483 6.51 8.97 -13.74
C THR A 483 6.76 8.14 -12.49
N LEU A 484 7.40 8.70 -11.47
CA LEU A 484 7.57 8.02 -10.18
C LEU A 484 6.24 7.68 -9.53
N HIS A 485 5.26 8.59 -9.59
CA HIS A 485 3.91 8.34 -9.09
C HIS A 485 3.28 7.11 -9.74
N ALA A 486 3.34 7.04 -11.07
CA ALA A 486 2.80 5.92 -11.83
C ALA A 486 3.54 4.61 -11.51
N ILE A 487 4.87 4.65 -11.43
CA ILE A 487 5.70 3.49 -11.08
C ILE A 487 5.39 2.98 -9.67
N LEU A 488 5.29 3.86 -8.68
CA LEU A 488 4.92 3.50 -7.30
C LEU A 488 3.48 2.99 -7.17
N GLY A 489 2.64 3.16 -8.19
CA GLY A 489 1.34 2.50 -8.31
C GLY A 489 1.41 1.06 -8.84
N LEU A 490 2.55 0.66 -9.41
CA LEU A 490 2.78 -0.66 -10.03
C LEU A 490 3.70 -1.55 -9.21
N ILE A 491 4.76 -0.97 -8.63
CA ILE A 491 5.75 -1.64 -7.80
C ILE A 491 5.80 -1.00 -6.41
N ASP A 492 6.24 -1.76 -5.41
CA ASP A 492 6.38 -1.23 -4.06
C ASP A 492 7.67 -0.41 -3.88
N CYS A 493 7.82 0.20 -2.71
CA CYS A 493 8.98 1.03 -2.41
C CYS A 493 10.27 0.21 -2.30
N SER A 494 10.23 -1.01 -1.78
CA SER A 494 11.42 -1.88 -1.68
C SER A 494 11.95 -2.26 -3.07
N GLU A 495 11.05 -2.53 -4.01
CA GLU A 495 11.35 -2.76 -5.43
C GLU A 495 11.92 -1.48 -6.09
N LEU A 496 11.32 -0.31 -5.84
CA LEU A 496 11.90 0.96 -6.33
C LEU A 496 13.32 1.18 -5.79
N LEU A 497 13.56 0.92 -4.50
CA LEU A 497 14.87 1.07 -3.86
C LEU A 497 15.93 0.15 -4.50
N GLY A 498 15.53 -1.06 -4.93
CA GLY A 498 16.41 -1.96 -5.68
C GLY A 498 16.84 -1.41 -7.04
N PHE A 499 16.01 -0.60 -7.71
CA PHE A 499 16.43 0.15 -8.90
C PHE A 499 17.18 1.44 -8.54
N ALA A 500 16.90 2.07 -7.42
CA ALA A 500 17.54 3.31 -6.97
C ALA A 500 19.03 3.16 -6.59
N VAL A 501 19.56 1.93 -6.61
CA VAL A 501 20.99 1.62 -6.39
C VAL A 501 21.91 2.41 -7.34
N SER A 502 21.46 2.72 -8.56
CA SER A 502 22.23 3.51 -9.53
C SER A 502 21.34 4.26 -10.52
N GLU A 503 21.85 5.37 -11.09
CA GLU A 503 21.11 6.12 -12.11
C GLU A 503 20.78 5.28 -13.37
N PRO A 504 21.68 4.44 -13.92
CA PRO A 504 21.33 3.57 -15.05
C PRO A 504 20.17 2.61 -14.75
N CYS A 505 20.09 2.09 -13.53
CA CYS A 505 18.96 1.22 -13.12
C CYS A 505 17.64 2.00 -13.08
N LEU A 506 17.65 3.24 -12.58
CA LEU A 506 16.48 4.13 -12.61
C LEU A 506 16.08 4.51 -14.04
N GLN A 507 17.05 4.77 -14.91
CA GLN A 507 16.80 5.02 -16.34
C GLN A 507 16.16 3.80 -17.00
N LEU A 508 16.68 2.60 -16.73
CA LEU A 508 16.07 1.36 -17.19
C LEU A 508 14.65 1.25 -16.66
N LEU A 509 14.40 1.47 -15.36
CA LEU A 509 13.04 1.43 -14.79
C LEU A 509 12.07 2.40 -15.51
N GLY A 510 12.52 3.61 -15.84
CA GLY A 510 11.76 4.55 -16.66
C GLY A 510 11.43 4.03 -18.06
N MET A 511 12.38 3.35 -18.72
CA MET A 511 12.15 2.67 -20.00
C MET A 511 11.17 1.51 -19.86
N LEU A 512 11.29 0.67 -18.82
CA LEU A 512 10.37 -0.45 -18.55
C LEU A 512 8.92 0.05 -18.41
N HIS A 513 8.74 1.16 -17.69
CA HIS A 513 7.43 1.80 -17.55
C HIS A 513 6.91 2.32 -18.90
N THR A 514 7.76 3.02 -19.67
CA THR A 514 7.40 3.60 -20.98
C THR A 514 7.05 2.51 -22.01
N ASP A 515 7.77 1.40 -22.02
CA ASP A 515 7.57 0.28 -22.93
C ASP A 515 6.44 -0.66 -22.48
N ASN A 516 5.74 -0.34 -21.38
CA ASN A 516 4.66 -1.15 -20.80
C ASN A 516 5.10 -2.60 -20.49
N VAL A 517 6.29 -2.75 -19.92
CA VAL A 517 6.78 -4.06 -19.48
C VAL A 517 5.86 -4.61 -18.38
N PRO A 518 5.46 -5.89 -18.44
CA PRO A 518 4.62 -6.49 -17.40
C PRO A 518 5.23 -6.34 -16.00
N VAL A 519 4.43 -5.90 -15.03
CA VAL A 519 4.85 -5.72 -13.63
C VAL A 519 5.58 -6.96 -13.06
N PRO A 520 5.13 -8.21 -13.28
CA PRO A 520 5.86 -9.38 -12.80
C PRO A 520 7.30 -9.47 -13.33
N HIS A 521 7.56 -9.03 -14.56
CA HIS A 521 8.91 -9.03 -15.13
C HIS A 521 9.79 -7.94 -14.50
N MET A 522 9.21 -6.77 -14.20
CA MET A 522 9.91 -5.69 -13.48
C MET A 522 10.31 -6.15 -12.07
N LYS A 523 9.40 -6.81 -11.35
CA LYS A 523 9.63 -7.38 -10.01
C LYS A 523 10.67 -8.50 -10.01
N GLN A 524 10.68 -9.35 -11.03
CA GLN A 524 11.75 -10.36 -11.18
C GLN A 524 13.10 -9.71 -11.47
N LEU A 525 13.13 -8.67 -12.31
CA LEU A 525 14.35 -8.03 -12.75
C LEU A 525 15.12 -7.36 -11.59
N VAL A 526 14.42 -6.71 -10.66
CA VAL A 526 15.09 -5.98 -9.56
C VAL A 526 15.94 -6.90 -8.67
N HIS A 527 15.55 -8.17 -8.57
CA HIS A 527 16.28 -9.19 -7.82
C HIS A 527 17.23 -10.03 -8.68
N HIS A 528 17.30 -9.78 -9.98
CA HIS A 528 18.11 -10.56 -10.91
C HIS A 528 19.57 -10.09 -10.91
N ALA A 529 20.51 -11.04 -10.89
CA ALA A 529 21.94 -10.75 -10.77
C ALA A 529 22.49 -9.87 -11.90
N ASP A 530 21.91 -9.98 -13.09
CA ASP A 530 22.35 -9.25 -14.29
C ASP A 530 21.73 -7.84 -14.44
N LEU A 531 20.97 -7.34 -13.45
CA LEU A 531 20.33 -6.01 -13.52
C LEU A 531 21.33 -4.91 -13.92
N LEU A 532 22.47 -4.84 -13.24
CA LEU A 532 23.50 -3.82 -13.51
C LEU A 532 24.17 -3.99 -14.88
N VAL A 533 24.20 -5.20 -15.43
CA VAL A 533 24.77 -5.48 -16.75
C VAL A 533 23.87 -4.87 -17.82
N TYR A 534 22.56 -5.15 -17.74
CA TYR A 534 21.60 -4.74 -18.76
C TYR A 534 21.00 -3.34 -18.54
N ALA A 535 21.23 -2.71 -17.39
CA ALA A 535 20.96 -1.29 -17.16
C ALA A 535 21.91 -0.36 -17.91
N LYS A 536 23.02 -0.86 -18.48
CA LYS A 536 23.95 -0.03 -19.25
C LYS A 536 23.26 0.56 -20.49
N PRO A 537 23.54 1.82 -20.88
CA PRO A 537 22.90 2.47 -22.02
C PRO A 537 22.99 1.70 -23.35
N ALA A 538 24.06 0.92 -23.53
CA ALA A 538 24.26 0.09 -24.72
C ALA A 538 23.23 -1.06 -24.88
N PHE A 539 22.57 -1.48 -23.79
CA PHE A 539 21.63 -2.60 -23.78
C PHE A 539 20.22 -2.21 -23.35
N ALA A 540 20.08 -1.19 -22.49
CA ALA A 540 18.84 -0.89 -21.75
C ALA A 540 17.59 -0.84 -22.63
N ALA A 541 17.62 -0.11 -23.75
CA ALA A 541 16.47 0.05 -24.64
C ALA A 541 16.10 -1.23 -25.40
N ASP A 542 17.08 -2.05 -25.80
CA ASP A 542 16.78 -3.32 -26.46
C ASP A 542 16.31 -4.37 -25.44
N TYR A 543 16.83 -4.30 -24.22
CA TYR A 543 16.49 -5.19 -23.12
C TYR A 543 15.08 -4.93 -22.59
N SER A 544 14.66 -3.66 -22.42
CA SER A 544 13.29 -3.31 -22.02
C SER A 544 12.25 -3.87 -23.00
N LEU A 545 12.51 -3.75 -24.31
CA LEU A 545 11.63 -4.28 -25.35
C LEU A 545 11.58 -5.82 -25.39
N LEU A 546 12.65 -6.51 -24.99
CA LEU A 546 12.61 -7.96 -24.82
C LEU A 546 11.79 -8.35 -23.58
N LEU A 547 11.91 -7.58 -22.49
CA LEU A 547 11.16 -7.81 -21.26
C LEU A 547 9.65 -7.64 -21.42
N VAL A 548 9.17 -6.98 -22.48
CA VAL A 548 7.73 -6.98 -22.83
C VAL A 548 7.22 -8.40 -23.09
N HIS A 549 8.08 -9.28 -23.62
CA HIS A 549 7.69 -10.61 -24.10
C HIS A 549 8.25 -11.75 -23.27
N TYR A 550 9.42 -11.56 -22.67
CA TYR A 550 10.16 -12.60 -21.95
C TYR A 550 10.52 -12.16 -20.54
N THR A 551 10.62 -13.12 -19.63
CA THR A 551 11.14 -12.90 -18.27
C THR A 551 12.66 -12.66 -18.29
N PRO A 552 13.24 -12.04 -17.25
CA PRO A 552 14.69 -11.90 -17.11
C PRO A 552 15.46 -13.23 -17.26
N ASP A 553 14.98 -14.30 -16.61
CA ASP A 553 15.61 -15.63 -16.68
C ASP A 553 15.60 -16.20 -18.10
N GLN A 554 14.49 -16.03 -18.82
CA GLN A 554 14.39 -16.46 -20.21
C GLN A 554 15.38 -15.71 -21.10
N ILE A 555 15.51 -14.39 -20.92
CA ILE A 555 16.49 -13.60 -21.68
C ILE A 555 17.92 -14.04 -21.35
N SER A 556 18.26 -14.24 -20.07
CA SER A 556 19.58 -14.73 -19.66
C SER A 556 19.92 -16.09 -20.30
N ASN A 557 18.95 -17.00 -20.36
CA ASN A 557 19.13 -18.29 -21.04
C ASN A 557 19.30 -18.16 -22.56
N LEU A 558 18.55 -17.27 -23.20
CA LEU A 558 18.69 -16.98 -24.62
C LEU A 558 20.07 -16.38 -24.94
N VAL A 559 20.54 -15.42 -24.14
CA VAL A 559 21.86 -14.78 -24.32
C VAL A 559 22.99 -15.80 -24.29
N LYS A 560 22.96 -16.78 -23.38
CA LYS A 560 23.99 -17.84 -23.29
C LYS A 560 24.08 -18.72 -24.54
N GLU A 561 22.99 -18.84 -25.29
CA GLU A 561 22.92 -19.64 -26.51
C GLU A 561 22.99 -18.81 -27.79
N THR A 562 23.00 -17.48 -27.68
CA THR A 562 23.20 -16.57 -28.81
C THR A 562 24.60 -16.80 -29.40
N PRO A 563 24.72 -17.12 -30.69
CA PRO A 563 26.02 -17.22 -31.36
C PRO A 563 26.73 -15.86 -31.47
N ASP A 564 28.05 -15.90 -31.62
CA ASP A 564 28.86 -14.71 -31.90
C ASP A 564 28.45 -14.06 -33.23
N GLY A 565 28.63 -12.74 -33.33
CA GLY A 565 28.33 -12.00 -34.56
C GLY A 565 28.58 -10.50 -34.45
N GLY A 566 28.06 -9.76 -35.43
CA GLY A 566 28.28 -8.30 -35.56
C GLY A 566 27.38 -7.43 -34.69
N GLN A 567 26.37 -8.00 -34.01
CA GLN A 567 25.47 -7.27 -33.10
C GLN A 567 25.64 -7.75 -31.66
N THR A 568 25.23 -6.91 -30.71
CA THR A 568 25.07 -7.34 -29.32
C THR A 568 24.00 -8.42 -29.22
N GLU A 569 24.16 -9.32 -28.25
CA GLU A 569 23.29 -10.48 -28.07
C GLU A 569 21.84 -10.06 -27.86
N ILE A 570 21.60 -9.02 -27.06
CA ILE A 570 20.26 -8.47 -26.78
C ILE A 570 19.62 -7.91 -28.05
N ARG A 571 20.36 -7.11 -28.84
CA ARG A 571 19.84 -6.54 -30.09
C ARG A 571 19.51 -7.62 -31.11
N PHE A 572 20.38 -8.63 -31.21
CA PHE A 572 20.17 -9.78 -32.08
C PHE A 572 18.92 -10.58 -31.67
N LEU A 573 18.78 -10.89 -30.38
CA LEU A 573 17.60 -11.58 -29.83
C LEU A 573 16.32 -10.79 -30.10
N ARG A 574 16.33 -9.46 -30.00
CA ARG A 574 15.17 -8.63 -30.33
C ARG A 574 14.73 -8.81 -31.78
N THR A 575 15.68 -8.93 -32.71
CA THR A 575 15.42 -9.18 -34.14
C THR A 575 14.74 -10.53 -34.37
N LEU A 576 15.17 -11.58 -33.67
CA LEU A 576 14.62 -12.94 -33.84
C LEU A 576 13.36 -13.20 -33.02
N ARG A 577 13.17 -12.51 -31.89
CA ARG A 577 12.01 -12.64 -30.99
C ARG A 577 10.67 -12.81 -31.71
N PRO A 578 10.27 -11.95 -32.69
CA PRO A 578 8.96 -12.10 -33.32
C PRO A 578 8.80 -13.39 -34.13
N LYS A 579 9.90 -14.05 -34.51
CA LYS A 579 9.89 -15.24 -35.38
C LYS A 579 9.57 -16.52 -34.62
N ALA A 580 9.80 -16.55 -33.32
CA ALA A 580 9.46 -17.68 -32.46
C ALA A 580 8.11 -17.45 -31.77
N ALA A 581 7.36 -18.53 -31.54
CA ALA A 581 6.10 -18.48 -30.79
C ALA A 581 6.34 -18.22 -29.30
N SER A 582 7.43 -18.75 -28.74
CA SER A 582 7.81 -18.58 -27.34
C SER A 582 9.32 -18.45 -27.17
N ALA A 583 9.76 -18.08 -25.96
CA ALA A 583 11.19 -18.08 -25.60
C ALA A 583 11.82 -19.48 -25.72
N ALA A 584 11.06 -20.53 -25.39
CA ALA A 584 11.54 -21.91 -25.46
C ALA A 584 11.77 -22.35 -26.93
N ASP A 585 10.90 -21.92 -27.84
CA ASP A 585 11.06 -22.18 -29.28
C ASP A 585 12.29 -21.46 -29.84
N LEU A 586 12.51 -20.21 -29.44
CA LEU A 586 13.70 -19.46 -29.83
C LEU A 586 14.97 -20.11 -29.26
N LEU A 587 14.94 -20.55 -27.99
CA LEU A 587 16.06 -21.21 -27.35
C LEU A 587 16.44 -22.52 -28.06
N ALA A 588 15.46 -23.32 -28.47
CA ALA A 588 15.69 -24.54 -29.24
C ALA A 588 16.37 -24.21 -30.59
N CYS A 589 15.89 -23.18 -31.29
CA CYS A 589 16.48 -22.69 -32.53
C CYS A 589 17.94 -22.25 -32.34
N LEU A 590 18.24 -21.44 -31.32
CA LEU A 590 19.60 -20.96 -31.02
C LEU A 590 20.55 -22.11 -30.66
N ARG A 591 20.09 -23.09 -29.87
CA ARG A 591 20.89 -24.28 -29.54
C ARG A 591 21.24 -25.11 -30.77
N LEU A 592 20.28 -25.33 -31.66
CA LEU A 592 20.54 -26.04 -32.91
C LEU A 592 21.51 -25.25 -33.80
N ALA A 593 21.33 -23.93 -33.90
CA ALA A 593 22.21 -23.05 -34.65
C ALA A 593 23.65 -23.12 -34.14
N LYS A 594 23.82 -23.09 -32.82
CA LYS A 594 25.12 -23.26 -32.15
C LYS A 594 25.73 -24.64 -32.41
N LYS A 595 24.94 -25.73 -32.36
CA LYS A 595 25.38 -27.07 -32.77
C LYS A 595 25.86 -27.08 -34.23
N MET A 596 25.15 -26.40 -35.14
CA MET A 596 25.47 -26.29 -36.57
C MET A 596 26.56 -25.25 -36.89
N ARG A 597 27.00 -24.44 -35.91
CA ARG A 597 27.93 -23.31 -36.08
C ARG A 597 27.39 -22.20 -37.00
N TRP A 598 26.08 -21.98 -37.01
CA TRP A 598 25.50 -20.80 -37.65
C TRP A 598 25.75 -19.57 -36.79
N ASP A 599 26.28 -18.50 -37.38
CA ASP A 599 26.46 -17.21 -36.72
C ASP A 599 25.19 -16.34 -36.77
N GLN A 600 25.25 -15.16 -36.15
CA GLN A 600 24.13 -14.21 -36.17
C GLN A 600 23.72 -13.79 -37.59
N GLY A 601 24.67 -13.68 -38.53
CA GLY A 601 24.42 -13.26 -39.90
C GLY A 601 23.59 -14.31 -40.65
N ILE A 602 23.97 -15.57 -40.54
CA ILE A 602 23.24 -16.71 -41.12
C ILE A 602 21.84 -16.80 -40.51
N LEU A 603 21.74 -16.74 -39.18
CA LEU A 603 20.43 -16.81 -38.51
C LEU A 603 19.51 -15.66 -38.91
N THR A 604 20.04 -14.44 -39.04
CA THR A 604 19.23 -13.29 -39.50
C THR A 604 18.71 -13.51 -40.91
N THR A 605 19.54 -14.04 -41.81
CA THR A 605 19.14 -14.31 -43.20
C THR A 605 18.10 -15.44 -43.28
N GLN A 606 18.36 -16.56 -42.61
CA GLN A 606 17.53 -17.77 -42.73
C GLN A 606 16.24 -17.68 -41.91
N ILE A 607 16.34 -17.23 -40.66
CA ILE A 607 15.20 -17.17 -39.74
C ILE A 607 14.46 -15.84 -39.86
N GLY A 608 15.16 -14.73 -40.16
CA GLY A 608 14.55 -13.40 -40.25
C GLY A 608 13.47 -13.28 -41.35
N GLY A 609 13.55 -14.10 -42.41
CA GLY A 609 12.53 -14.19 -43.46
C GLY A 609 11.28 -14.99 -43.11
N ARG A 610 11.26 -15.73 -41.98
CA ARG A 610 10.14 -16.60 -41.62
C ARG A 610 8.93 -15.80 -41.10
N PRO A 611 7.70 -16.32 -41.23
CA PRO A 611 6.52 -15.70 -40.62
C PRO A 611 6.68 -15.60 -39.09
N PRO A 612 6.05 -14.62 -38.43
CA PRO A 612 6.06 -14.55 -36.97
C PRO A 612 5.46 -15.79 -36.29
N GLY A 613 5.86 -16.07 -35.05
CA GLY A 613 5.22 -17.08 -34.20
C GLY A 613 5.46 -18.55 -34.59
N GLN A 614 6.63 -18.90 -35.13
CA GLN A 614 6.97 -20.29 -35.46
C GLN A 614 7.31 -21.11 -34.20
N THR A 615 6.89 -22.37 -34.17
CA THR A 615 7.25 -23.31 -33.10
C THR A 615 8.67 -23.84 -33.28
N ALA A 616 9.23 -24.45 -32.22
CA ALA A 616 10.54 -25.09 -32.24
C ALA A 616 10.64 -26.10 -33.40
N LEU A 617 9.60 -26.91 -33.61
CA LEU A 617 9.55 -27.90 -34.68
C LEU A 617 9.63 -27.23 -36.06
N GLN A 618 8.82 -26.18 -36.30
CA GLN A 618 8.81 -25.48 -37.59
C GLN A 618 10.15 -24.81 -37.91
N LEU A 619 10.81 -24.22 -36.89
CA LEU A 619 12.14 -23.63 -37.03
C LEU A 619 13.20 -24.70 -37.27
N THR A 620 13.15 -25.80 -36.52
CA THR A 620 14.07 -26.94 -36.66
C THR A 620 13.98 -27.57 -38.04
N THR A 621 12.77 -27.90 -38.49
CA THR A 621 12.52 -28.44 -39.84
C THR A 621 13.03 -27.47 -40.91
N HIS A 622 12.84 -26.16 -40.72
CA HIS A 622 13.37 -25.19 -41.68
C HIS A 622 14.89 -25.20 -41.77
N MET A 623 15.57 -25.26 -40.62
CA MET A 623 17.03 -25.31 -40.55
C MET A 623 17.57 -26.59 -41.18
N TYR A 624 16.96 -27.74 -40.91
CA TYR A 624 17.33 -29.01 -41.57
C TYR A 624 17.04 -29.00 -43.07
N ASN A 625 16.00 -28.32 -43.53
CA ASN A 625 15.73 -28.15 -44.96
C ASN A 625 16.78 -27.27 -45.68
N GLN A 626 17.63 -26.54 -44.95
CA GLN A 626 18.79 -25.90 -45.55
C GLN A 626 19.93 -26.89 -45.85
N GLN A 627 19.85 -28.10 -45.28
CA GLN A 627 20.78 -29.21 -45.50
C GLN A 627 22.25 -28.74 -45.43
N LEU A 628 23.04 -29.09 -46.45
CA LEU A 628 24.46 -28.74 -46.59
C LEU A 628 24.70 -27.48 -47.43
N THR A 629 23.66 -26.69 -47.73
CA THR A 629 23.75 -25.54 -48.65
C THR A 629 24.25 -24.25 -47.99
N ILE A 630 24.26 -24.20 -46.66
CA ILE A 630 24.58 -22.98 -45.90
C ILE A 630 26.06 -22.60 -45.99
N PHE A 631 26.93 -23.60 -45.96
CA PHE A 631 28.37 -23.40 -46.05
C PHE A 631 28.84 -23.90 -47.39
N ASP A 632 29.73 -23.15 -48.03
CA ASP A 632 30.42 -23.66 -49.21
C ASP A 632 31.41 -24.74 -48.79
N ARG A 633 31.27 -25.94 -49.36
CA ARG A 633 32.08 -27.11 -48.96
C ARG A 633 33.57 -26.86 -49.15
N ASP A 634 33.96 -26.19 -50.22
CA ASP A 634 35.35 -26.11 -50.65
C ASP A 634 36.12 -25.02 -49.90
N THR A 635 35.42 -23.95 -49.49
CA THR A 635 35.99 -22.81 -48.76
C THR A 635 35.72 -22.85 -47.26
N GLU A 636 34.61 -23.43 -46.80
CA GLU A 636 34.18 -23.49 -45.39
C GLU A 636 34.06 -24.93 -44.85
N PHE A 637 34.90 -25.84 -45.35
CA PHE A 637 34.80 -27.28 -45.12
C PHE A 637 34.60 -27.71 -43.65
N LYS A 638 35.26 -27.05 -42.68
CA LYS A 638 35.11 -27.39 -41.25
C LYS A 638 33.72 -27.11 -40.71
N LYS A 639 33.07 -26.02 -41.15
CA LYS A 639 31.68 -25.73 -40.77
C LYS A 639 30.73 -26.66 -41.51
N TRP A 640 30.99 -26.91 -42.79
CA TRP A 640 30.22 -27.83 -43.62
C TRP A 640 30.19 -29.26 -43.06
N ILE A 641 31.35 -29.83 -42.70
CA ILE A 641 31.44 -31.16 -42.07
C ILE A 641 30.74 -31.19 -40.70
N ASN A 642 30.82 -30.10 -39.94
CA ASN A 642 30.10 -30.01 -38.66
C ASN A 642 28.58 -30.07 -38.88
N THR A 643 28.05 -29.38 -39.89
CA THR A 643 26.63 -29.46 -40.27
C THR A 643 26.26 -30.88 -40.68
N LEU A 644 27.07 -31.55 -41.50
CA LEU A 644 26.86 -32.96 -41.85
C LEU A 644 26.78 -33.85 -40.60
N CYS A 645 27.70 -33.69 -39.65
CA CYS A 645 27.68 -34.49 -38.43
C CYS A 645 26.41 -34.26 -37.61
N VAL A 646 25.91 -33.01 -37.53
CA VAL A 646 24.64 -32.72 -36.84
C VAL A 646 23.46 -33.35 -37.58
N LEU A 647 23.44 -33.28 -38.91
CA LEU A 647 22.41 -33.93 -39.72
C LEU A 647 22.45 -35.45 -39.60
N MET A 648 23.61 -36.09 -39.43
CA MET A 648 23.70 -37.53 -39.16
C MET A 648 23.29 -37.90 -37.73
N GLU A 649 23.52 -37.01 -36.76
CA GLU A 649 23.13 -37.22 -35.35
C GLU A 649 21.61 -37.12 -35.16
N ASP A 650 21.01 -36.10 -35.75
CA ASP A 650 19.64 -35.70 -35.44
C ASP A 650 18.64 -36.05 -36.56
N GLU A 651 19.12 -36.33 -37.79
CA GLU A 651 18.31 -36.68 -38.96
C GLU A 651 18.87 -37.96 -39.64
N ASN A 652 18.10 -38.58 -40.53
CA ASN A 652 18.51 -39.83 -41.19
C ASN A 652 19.47 -39.60 -42.38
N TYR A 653 20.61 -38.93 -42.13
CA TYR A 653 21.70 -38.79 -43.12
C TYR A 653 22.70 -39.92 -42.97
N THR A 654 23.20 -40.45 -44.08
CA THR A 654 24.17 -41.55 -44.09
C THR A 654 25.40 -41.20 -44.93
N VAL A 655 26.54 -41.78 -44.56
CA VAL A 655 27.79 -41.65 -45.29
C VAL A 655 28.26 -43.04 -45.69
N ASP A 656 28.25 -43.33 -46.99
CA ASP A 656 28.80 -44.57 -47.52
C ASP A 656 30.27 -44.38 -47.89
N VAL A 657 31.13 -45.27 -47.39
CA VAL A 657 32.58 -45.19 -47.60
C VAL A 657 32.98 -46.18 -48.68
N GLY A 658 33.33 -45.65 -49.85
CA GLY A 658 33.74 -46.44 -50.99
C GLY A 658 35.07 -47.18 -50.83
N ASN A 659 35.40 -47.95 -51.87
CA ASN A 659 36.64 -48.72 -51.93
C ASN A 659 37.89 -47.83 -51.87
N SER A 660 38.95 -48.36 -51.24
CA SER A 660 40.24 -47.68 -51.13
C SER A 660 41.08 -47.87 -52.38
N TYR A 661 41.60 -46.78 -52.94
CA TYR A 661 42.55 -46.81 -54.04
C TYR A 661 43.80 -45.99 -53.73
N GLN A 662 44.91 -46.36 -54.35
CA GLN A 662 46.21 -45.72 -54.11
C GLN A 662 46.39 -44.54 -55.07
N LEU A 663 46.77 -43.37 -54.55
CA LEU A 663 47.09 -42.21 -55.38
C LEU A 663 48.49 -42.33 -55.99
N SER A 664 48.71 -41.66 -57.12
CA SER A 664 50.02 -41.60 -57.79
C SER A 664 51.03 -40.80 -56.95
N GLY A 665 51.79 -41.50 -56.10
CA GLY A 665 52.76 -40.92 -55.17
C GLY A 665 52.94 -41.77 -53.90
N ASN A 666 53.79 -41.31 -52.98
CA ASN A 666 54.11 -42.00 -51.71
C ASN A 666 52.84 -42.47 -50.97
N ASN A 667 52.80 -43.77 -50.61
CA ASN A 667 51.92 -44.45 -49.65
C ASN A 667 50.66 -43.68 -49.19
N THR A 668 49.83 -43.22 -50.12
CA THR A 668 48.61 -42.47 -49.81
C THR A 668 47.43 -43.19 -50.42
N TYR A 669 46.47 -43.52 -49.58
CA TYR A 669 45.24 -44.16 -49.98
C TYR A 669 44.08 -43.18 -49.87
N GLU A 670 43.27 -43.11 -50.91
CA GLU A 670 42.06 -42.30 -50.95
C GLU A 670 40.83 -43.21 -50.88
N ARG A 671 39.78 -42.72 -50.21
CA ARG A 671 38.42 -43.26 -50.23
C ARG A 671 37.46 -42.12 -50.46
N THR A 672 36.52 -42.30 -51.37
CA THR A 672 35.41 -41.36 -51.55
C THR A 672 34.29 -41.74 -50.58
N CYS A 673 33.81 -40.75 -49.84
CA CYS A 673 32.68 -40.84 -48.94
C CYS A 673 31.49 -40.14 -49.58
N ASN A 674 30.47 -40.91 -49.94
CA ASN A 674 29.25 -40.41 -50.56
C ASN A 674 28.20 -40.15 -49.49
N ILE A 675 27.55 -38.98 -49.55
CA ILE A 675 26.53 -38.58 -48.58
C ILE A 675 25.16 -38.77 -49.18
N PHE A 676 24.27 -39.41 -48.41
CA PHE A 676 22.88 -39.61 -48.78
C PHE A 676 21.94 -39.03 -47.72
N ASP A 677 20.83 -38.47 -48.17
CA ASP A 677 19.75 -38.05 -47.28
C ASP A 677 18.83 -39.21 -46.87
N ASN A 678 17.78 -38.89 -46.12
CA ASN A 678 16.80 -39.86 -45.63
C ASN A 678 15.94 -40.51 -46.72
N THR A 679 15.96 -39.99 -47.95
CA THR A 679 15.30 -40.59 -49.13
C THR A 679 16.24 -41.50 -49.91
N GLY A 680 17.52 -41.54 -49.53
CA GLY A 680 18.58 -42.24 -50.27
C GLY A 680 19.09 -41.44 -51.47
N ALA A 681 18.75 -40.15 -51.58
CA ALA A 681 19.26 -39.31 -52.65
C ALA A 681 20.71 -38.91 -52.37
N PHE A 682 21.57 -39.03 -53.37
CA PHE A 682 22.95 -38.56 -53.30
C PHE A 682 22.97 -37.03 -53.21
N LEU A 683 23.65 -36.49 -52.20
CA LEU A 683 23.75 -35.04 -51.99
C LEU A 683 25.13 -34.48 -52.35
N ASN A 684 26.19 -35.13 -51.88
CA ASN A 684 27.55 -34.62 -52.02
C ASN A 684 28.58 -35.71 -51.67
N ASP A 685 29.85 -35.37 -51.79
CA ASP A 685 30.97 -36.23 -51.45
C ASP A 685 32.15 -35.48 -50.82
N PHE A 686 32.98 -36.24 -50.12
CA PHE A 686 34.31 -35.81 -49.66
C PHE A 686 35.25 -37.02 -49.67
N VAL A 687 36.54 -36.79 -49.46
CA VAL A 687 37.51 -37.90 -49.46
C VAL A 687 38.25 -38.02 -48.14
N VAL A 688 38.53 -39.27 -47.78
CA VAL A 688 39.41 -39.64 -46.66
C VAL A 688 40.76 -40.05 -47.23
N HIS A 689 41.82 -39.40 -46.76
CA HIS A 689 43.21 -39.73 -47.08
C HIS A 689 43.85 -40.45 -45.91
N TYR A 690 44.44 -41.62 -46.19
CA TYR A 690 45.23 -42.39 -45.23
C TYR A 690 46.70 -42.44 -45.68
N HIS A 691 47.61 -42.01 -44.80
CA HIS A 691 49.06 -41.96 -45.03
C HIS A 691 49.78 -42.89 -44.04
N PRO A 692 49.91 -44.20 -44.36
CA PRO A 692 50.64 -45.14 -43.53
C PRO A 692 52.10 -44.67 -43.35
N GLY A 693 52.45 -44.35 -42.10
CA GLY A 693 53.78 -43.89 -41.71
C GLY A 693 53.90 -42.38 -41.43
N ALA A 694 52.87 -41.58 -41.70
CA ALA A 694 52.85 -40.17 -41.30
C ALA A 694 52.76 -40.06 -39.76
N VAL A 695 53.62 -39.22 -39.18
CA VAL A 695 53.66 -38.94 -37.74
C VAL A 695 53.70 -37.43 -37.55
N VAL A 696 52.91 -36.92 -36.60
CA VAL A 696 52.97 -35.52 -36.17
C VAL A 696 54.39 -35.23 -35.66
N ASN A 697 55.04 -34.24 -36.26
CA ASN A 697 56.33 -33.73 -35.79
C ASN A 697 56.39 -32.20 -35.96
N ALA A 698 57.44 -31.56 -35.45
CA ALA A 698 57.56 -30.10 -35.50
C ALA A 698 57.57 -29.51 -36.93
N GLN A 699 57.94 -30.31 -37.94
CA GLN A 699 57.95 -29.92 -39.36
C GLN A 699 56.60 -30.19 -40.07
N HIS A 700 55.82 -31.14 -39.54
CA HIS A 700 54.50 -31.54 -40.03
C HIS A 700 53.50 -31.62 -38.85
N PRO A 701 53.09 -30.46 -38.28
CA PRO A 701 52.25 -30.40 -37.09
C PRO A 701 50.84 -30.99 -37.30
N TYR A 702 50.39 -31.11 -38.55
CA TYR A 702 49.11 -31.72 -38.93
C TYR A 702 49.26 -33.15 -39.48
N GLY A 703 50.37 -33.82 -39.17
CA GLY A 703 50.68 -35.19 -39.60
C GLY A 703 49.75 -36.25 -39.01
N SER A 704 48.46 -36.18 -39.33
CA SER A 704 47.49 -37.22 -39.01
C SER A 704 47.69 -38.41 -39.98
N LYS A 705 47.69 -39.63 -39.44
CA LYS A 705 47.69 -40.86 -40.26
C LYS A 705 46.47 -40.90 -41.19
N ALA A 706 45.38 -40.23 -40.82
CA ALA A 706 44.18 -40.06 -41.63
C ALA A 706 43.61 -38.63 -41.51
N HIS A 707 43.24 -38.02 -42.64
CA HIS A 707 42.50 -36.76 -42.67
C HIS A 707 41.39 -36.80 -43.72
N ILE A 708 40.42 -35.90 -43.58
CA ILE A 708 39.38 -35.66 -44.58
C ILE A 708 39.56 -34.32 -45.27
N LYS A 709 39.11 -34.23 -46.53
CA LYS A 709 39.09 -32.99 -47.32
C LYS A 709 37.94 -33.02 -48.36
N PRO A 710 37.49 -31.87 -48.87
CA PRO A 710 36.56 -31.78 -50.01
C PRO A 710 37.03 -32.56 -51.24
N HIS A 711 36.09 -33.00 -52.09
CA HIS A 711 36.36 -33.72 -53.33
C HIS A 711 35.73 -33.04 -54.56
N PRO A 712 36.51 -32.63 -55.59
CA PRO A 712 37.96 -32.69 -55.67
C PRO A 712 38.63 -31.66 -54.76
N GLY A 713 39.77 -32.01 -54.16
CA GLY A 713 40.54 -31.13 -53.28
C GLY A 713 42.02 -31.09 -53.68
N ASN A 714 42.64 -29.92 -53.63
CA ASN A 714 44.03 -29.68 -54.01
C ASN A 714 44.96 -29.55 -52.78
N ALA A 715 46.22 -29.17 -52.99
CA ALA A 715 47.21 -29.07 -51.92
C ALA A 715 46.87 -28.01 -50.87
N THR A 716 46.17 -26.94 -51.25
CA THR A 716 45.79 -25.81 -50.39
C THR A 716 44.43 -25.98 -49.72
N THR A 717 43.68 -27.02 -50.05
CA THR A 717 42.37 -27.29 -49.45
C THR A 717 42.51 -27.62 -47.96
N ILE A 718 41.58 -27.10 -47.15
CA ILE A 718 41.53 -27.34 -45.71
C ILE A 718 41.40 -28.84 -45.43
N ARG A 719 42.23 -29.34 -44.50
CA ARG A 719 42.27 -30.74 -44.07
C ARG A 719 41.84 -30.83 -42.62
N ILE A 720 40.99 -31.80 -42.30
CA ILE A 720 40.54 -32.05 -40.93
C ILE A 720 41.04 -33.43 -40.53
N GLY A 721 41.83 -33.50 -39.46
CA GLY A 721 42.30 -34.80 -38.95
C GLY A 721 41.12 -35.69 -38.55
N ARG A 722 41.20 -37.01 -38.79
CA ARG A 722 40.12 -37.94 -38.41
C ARG A 722 39.78 -37.84 -36.92
N ASP A 723 40.77 -37.59 -36.07
CA ASP A 723 40.59 -37.50 -34.62
C ASP A 723 39.84 -36.23 -34.18
N GLU A 724 39.74 -35.20 -35.04
CA GLU A 724 38.95 -33.98 -34.79
C GLU A 724 37.46 -34.16 -35.15
N LEU A 725 37.09 -35.23 -35.84
CA LEU A 725 35.70 -35.47 -36.26
C LEU A 725 34.80 -35.86 -35.08
N LYS A 726 33.49 -35.68 -35.22
CA LYS A 726 32.53 -36.21 -34.25
C LYS A 726 32.41 -37.73 -34.37
N ASP A 727 32.02 -38.38 -33.28
CA ASP A 727 31.98 -39.85 -33.20
C ASP A 727 31.02 -40.49 -34.21
N VAL A 728 29.90 -39.82 -34.53
CA VAL A 728 28.95 -40.25 -35.56
C VAL A 728 29.64 -40.50 -36.91
N LEU A 729 30.51 -39.57 -37.35
CA LEU A 729 31.21 -39.66 -38.62
C LEU A 729 32.49 -40.52 -38.51
N LYS A 730 33.14 -40.52 -37.35
CA LYS A 730 34.32 -41.38 -37.10
C LYS A 730 33.98 -42.87 -37.16
N THR A 731 32.77 -43.24 -36.77
CA THR A 731 32.32 -44.64 -36.77
C THR A 731 32.13 -45.15 -38.19
N GLU A 732 31.56 -44.32 -39.07
CA GLU A 732 31.40 -44.64 -40.49
C GLU A 732 32.74 -44.68 -41.24
N ILE A 733 33.74 -43.88 -40.82
CA ILE A 733 35.07 -43.84 -41.45
C ILE A 733 36.03 -44.84 -40.77
N PRO A 734 36.38 -45.97 -41.42
CA PRO A 734 37.22 -47.00 -40.82
C PRO A 734 38.59 -46.45 -40.42
N SER A 735 39.12 -46.92 -39.28
CA SER A 735 40.42 -46.47 -38.76
C SER A 735 41.63 -47.03 -39.53
N LYS A 736 41.42 -48.04 -40.39
CA LYS A 736 42.45 -48.71 -41.19
C LYS A 736 41.89 -49.15 -42.54
N LYS A 737 42.81 -49.47 -43.46
CA LYS A 737 42.50 -49.99 -44.79
C LYS A 737 41.68 -51.26 -44.71
#